data_AF-A0A8E2AVM2-F1
#
_entry.id   AF-A0A8E2AVM2-F1
#
_cell.length_a   1.000
_cell.length_b   1.000
_cell.length_c   1.000
_cell.angle_alpha   90.00
_cell.angle_beta   90.00
_cell.angle_gamma   90.00
#
_symmetry.space_group_name_H-M   'P 1'
#
loop_
_entity.id
_entity.type
_entity.pdbx_description
1 polymer ?
#
loop_
_entity_poly.entity_id
_entity_poly.type
_entity_poly.pdbx_seq_one_letter_code
_entity_poly.pdbx_strand_id
1 'polypeptide(L)'
;MAELVTVAGISITVPGILRGAWSVLKAAYDLYGSVDIRRKQIGILLDRCRELVQMIAEHLQSEPDISDGLRNGIKYIETICSSVKSIVETLRQKGFLWCMVNVNKIDLKIKDAESKIADAFRMFNLVAELDRAKFQADMVHALEEDQLELSTRLNKLSESDQSILEAIRDQNGVHRRMEELLVAVFKHVQGLSANRSTRPEDAFLRSAANALHRVSKRSPDRLPPDWVMSSLEVDFDQTGLIGQGSFGLIYKGEWYGAVVAIKQMYNEDARALSAEDKKAMYREVKIWSRLRHPNVLNLYGACLEATVPFLVMRHCHLGNICRYLKEFPDANRLNLVRAATHSTFDTNHYLLRLQSYEVILGLSYLHSRGIVHADVKGVNILVSDDHHALLTDFGLSLALDDVRSRSAYSTHANTARGTLRWMAPECLDGARPNKAADVYSLGITIWEIFSGRVPFSEVSDRVLARVVVDRQQRPDRPELLKQDAVWDVVQRCWTADPVSRPSIAIVQQDLKPLTHPSSQQPSAANAFDLPPWVDTTELTAESWRPAEPSDVVSKTTSNSESDWMSLVQAYPPKWTRGTPNTYIDSLRFPRVLTDRPYAYRVIVGETDLGTQLTNPLGPDGSQVINLLNYNAGRGVADTMPISILVVDLTNEQETLLAKWNPLADSLSKFESEWRRVVEAHRPIWVRGNPSTYIDSVKLPRVLTTKTYDYRVVKDTTDLGIRPTYPRNADGSQDINLLEYHSGYGIADRVSIKVVVVDPVDNKEFLVAEWTPGSESNFERQATKRQ
;
A
#
# COMPACT_ATOMS: atom_id res chain seq x y z
N MET A 1 12.88 -49.58 -2.22
CA MET A 1 12.24 -48.80 -3.31
C MET A 1 10.78 -49.20 -3.57
N ALA A 2 10.19 -50.17 -2.86
CA ALA A 2 8.82 -50.66 -3.12
C ALA A 2 7.79 -50.38 -2.00
N GLU A 3 8.18 -49.69 -0.93
CA GLU A 3 7.29 -49.38 0.20
C GLU A 3 7.05 -47.86 0.29
N LEU A 4 6.11 -47.37 -0.51
CA LEU A 4 5.47 -46.04 -0.33
C LEU A 4 4.10 -45.96 -1.05
N VAL A 5 3.46 -47.13 -1.27
CA VAL A 5 2.18 -47.30 -1.95
C VAL A 5 1.16 -47.73 -0.90
N THR A 6 0.31 -46.81 -0.40
CA THR A 6 -1.00 -47.03 0.30
C THR A 6 -1.52 -45.79 1.04
N VAL A 7 -1.61 -44.63 0.36
CA VAL A 7 -2.43 -43.50 0.86
C VAL A 7 -3.35 -42.91 -0.21
N ALA A 8 -2.96 -42.93 -1.48
CA ALA A 8 -3.73 -42.28 -2.57
C ALA A 8 -3.95 -43.13 -3.84
N GLY A 9 -3.63 -44.43 -3.81
CA GLY A 9 -3.91 -45.34 -4.94
C GLY A 9 -3.02 -45.20 -6.19
N ILE A 10 -1.98 -44.35 -6.16
CA ILE A 10 -1.07 -44.15 -7.30
C ILE A 10 -0.06 -45.30 -7.42
N SER A 11 -0.06 -45.96 -8.58
CA SER A 11 0.87 -47.03 -8.97
C SER A 11 1.89 -46.54 -10.01
N ILE A 12 2.52 -45.39 -9.75
CA ILE A 12 3.43 -44.72 -10.71
C ILE A 12 4.75 -44.35 -10.02
N THR A 13 5.87 -44.68 -10.67
CA THR A 13 7.22 -44.21 -10.32
C THR A 13 7.36 -42.72 -10.62
N VAL A 14 7.23 -41.88 -9.59
CA VAL A 14 7.41 -40.43 -9.70
C VAL A 14 8.89 -40.08 -9.93
N PRO A 15 9.26 -39.38 -11.02
CA PRO A 15 10.62 -38.91 -11.26
C PRO A 15 11.17 -38.06 -10.12
N GLY A 16 12.47 -38.19 -9.82
CA GLY A 16 13.11 -37.54 -8.68
C GLY A 16 12.95 -36.01 -8.65
N ILE A 17 12.83 -35.37 -9.82
CA ILE A 17 12.64 -33.93 -9.98
C ILE A 17 11.25 -33.43 -9.53
N LEU A 18 10.22 -34.28 -9.54
CA LEU A 18 8.85 -33.95 -9.09
C LEU A 18 8.62 -34.22 -7.58
N ARG A 19 9.63 -34.72 -6.86
CA ARG A 19 9.50 -35.16 -5.46
C ARG A 19 9.05 -34.03 -4.52
N GLY A 20 9.46 -32.78 -4.75
CA GLY A 20 9.06 -31.61 -3.97
C GLY A 20 7.54 -31.38 -4.04
N ALA A 21 7.04 -31.10 -5.25
CA ALA A 21 5.61 -30.95 -5.53
C ALA A 21 4.78 -32.12 -5.01
N TRP A 22 5.22 -33.38 -5.20
CA TRP A 22 4.54 -34.56 -4.70
C TRP A 22 4.45 -34.60 -3.16
N SER A 23 5.54 -34.27 -2.48
CA SER A 23 5.57 -34.24 -1.01
C SER A 23 4.64 -33.17 -0.44
N VAL A 24 4.55 -32.00 -1.10
CA VAL A 24 3.62 -30.93 -0.74
C VAL A 24 2.17 -31.35 -0.97
N LEU A 25 1.87 -31.96 -2.12
CA LEU A 25 0.53 -32.45 -2.46
C LEU A 25 0.05 -33.55 -1.51
N LYS A 26 0.92 -34.52 -1.18
CA LYS A 26 0.60 -35.56 -0.19
C LYS A 26 0.26 -34.94 1.17
N ALA A 27 1.08 -34.01 1.65
CA ALA A 27 0.82 -33.32 2.92
C ALA A 27 -0.50 -32.51 2.91
N ALA A 28 -0.98 -32.06 1.74
CA ALA A 28 -2.30 -31.45 1.61
C ALA A 28 -3.45 -32.46 1.70
N TYR A 29 -3.33 -33.64 1.06
CA TYR A 29 -4.30 -34.74 1.20
C TYR A 29 -4.37 -35.29 2.63
N ASP A 30 -3.23 -35.44 3.31
CA ASP A 30 -3.16 -35.90 4.71
C ASP A 30 -3.94 -34.95 5.66
N LEU A 31 -4.10 -33.67 5.29
CA LEU A 31 -4.86 -32.67 6.04
C LEU A 31 -6.33 -32.53 5.59
N TYR A 32 -6.64 -32.83 4.32
CA TYR A 32 -7.95 -32.65 3.69
C TYR A 32 -9.10 -33.34 4.44
N GLY A 33 -8.84 -34.50 5.06
CA GLY A 33 -9.84 -35.23 5.86
C GLY A 33 -10.41 -34.45 7.06
N SER A 34 -9.79 -33.33 7.44
CA SER A 34 -10.22 -32.44 8.54
C SER A 34 -10.77 -31.08 8.08
N VAL A 35 -11.12 -30.94 6.79
CA VAL A 35 -11.72 -29.71 6.23
C VAL A 35 -13.24 -29.80 6.21
N ASP A 36 -13.90 -28.95 7.00
CA ASP A 36 -15.36 -28.92 7.17
C ASP A 36 -16.13 -27.93 6.27
N ILE A 37 -15.42 -27.01 5.60
CA ILE A 37 -16.02 -25.91 4.81
C ILE A 37 -15.35 -25.88 3.43
N ARG A 38 -16.12 -25.69 2.36
CA ARG A 38 -15.67 -25.72 0.95
C ARG A 38 -14.99 -27.03 0.55
N ARG A 39 -15.45 -28.14 1.13
CA ARG A 39 -14.77 -29.42 1.02
C ARG A 39 -14.79 -29.94 -0.42
N LYS A 40 -15.89 -29.77 -1.16
CA LYS A 40 -15.99 -30.20 -2.56
C LYS A 40 -15.04 -29.38 -3.45
N GLN A 41 -15.04 -28.06 -3.32
CA GLN A 41 -14.12 -27.19 -4.09
C GLN A 41 -12.65 -27.56 -3.87
N ILE A 42 -12.25 -27.80 -2.62
CA ILE A 42 -10.87 -28.17 -2.27
C ILE A 42 -10.51 -29.57 -2.79
N GLY A 43 -11.44 -30.52 -2.75
CA GLY A 43 -11.24 -31.86 -3.32
C GLY A 43 -10.88 -31.80 -4.81
N ILE A 44 -11.63 -31.01 -5.60
CA ILE A 44 -11.35 -30.82 -7.03
C ILE A 44 -9.96 -30.19 -7.24
N LEU A 45 -9.59 -29.14 -6.50
CA LEU A 45 -8.27 -28.51 -6.64
C LEU A 45 -7.12 -29.50 -6.35
N LEU A 46 -7.26 -30.36 -5.34
CA LEU A 46 -6.28 -31.39 -5.02
C LEU A 46 -6.19 -32.45 -6.12
N ASP A 47 -7.34 -32.92 -6.63
CA ASP A 47 -7.41 -33.91 -7.70
C ASP A 47 -6.80 -33.38 -9.02
N ARG A 48 -7.04 -32.11 -9.38
CA ARG A 48 -6.40 -31.48 -10.54
C ARG A 48 -4.90 -31.28 -10.36
N CYS A 49 -4.43 -31.00 -9.14
CA CYS A 49 -2.98 -30.97 -8.86
C CYS A 49 -2.35 -32.36 -8.99
N ARG A 50 -3.06 -33.43 -8.59
CA ARG A 50 -2.61 -34.82 -8.78
C ARG A 50 -2.50 -35.16 -10.26
N GLU A 51 -3.53 -34.86 -11.04
CA GLU A 51 -3.55 -35.08 -12.51
C GLU A 51 -2.37 -34.37 -13.19
N LEU A 52 -2.17 -33.08 -12.92
CA LEU A 52 -1.04 -32.30 -13.45
C LEU A 52 0.33 -32.94 -13.15
N VAL A 53 0.56 -33.35 -11.89
CA VAL A 53 1.84 -33.98 -11.49
C VAL A 53 1.98 -35.37 -12.12
N GLN A 54 0.89 -36.12 -12.28
CA GLN A 54 0.89 -37.43 -12.92
C GLN A 54 1.22 -37.35 -14.41
N MET A 55 0.53 -36.52 -15.19
CA MET A 55 0.78 -36.37 -16.64
C MET A 55 2.24 -36.00 -16.93
N ILE A 56 2.81 -35.11 -16.11
CA ILE A 56 4.20 -34.67 -16.27
C ILE A 56 5.18 -35.76 -15.82
N ALA A 57 4.83 -36.57 -14.81
CA ALA A 57 5.61 -37.75 -14.44
C ALA A 57 5.63 -38.81 -15.56
N GLU A 58 4.52 -39.00 -16.28
CA GLU A 58 4.42 -39.90 -17.42
C GLU A 58 5.20 -39.38 -18.63
N HIS A 59 5.07 -38.09 -18.98
CA HIS A 59 5.85 -37.46 -20.06
C HIS A 59 7.37 -37.52 -19.81
N LEU A 60 7.81 -37.27 -18.57
CA LEU A 60 9.21 -37.39 -18.13
C LEU A 60 9.76 -38.84 -18.14
N GLN A 61 8.91 -39.86 -18.25
CA GLN A 61 9.38 -41.24 -18.48
C GLN A 61 9.71 -41.50 -19.95
N SER A 62 9.22 -40.67 -20.89
CA SER A 62 9.47 -40.79 -22.33
C SER A 62 10.65 -39.96 -22.87
N GLU A 63 10.96 -38.81 -22.27
CA GLU A 63 12.09 -37.95 -22.67
C GLU A 63 13.05 -37.68 -21.50
N PRO A 64 14.30 -38.16 -21.54
CA PRO A 64 15.25 -38.03 -20.42
C PRO A 64 16.03 -36.70 -20.38
N ASP A 65 16.02 -35.90 -21.46
CA ASP A 65 16.76 -34.64 -21.54
C ASP A 65 15.93 -33.45 -21.03
N ILE A 66 16.34 -32.88 -19.89
CA ILE A 66 15.54 -31.88 -19.16
C ILE A 66 15.96 -30.47 -19.53
N SER A 67 15.13 -29.75 -20.30
CA SER A 67 15.33 -28.33 -20.60
C SER A 67 15.17 -27.42 -19.38
N ASP A 68 15.83 -26.26 -19.38
CA ASP A 68 15.67 -25.26 -18.30
C ASP A 68 14.24 -24.71 -18.18
N GLY A 69 13.49 -24.68 -19.30
CA GLY A 69 12.07 -24.34 -19.31
C GLY A 69 11.23 -25.33 -18.50
N LEU A 70 11.46 -26.63 -18.70
CA LEU A 70 10.82 -27.70 -17.94
C LEU A 70 11.18 -27.64 -16.44
N ARG A 71 12.44 -27.35 -16.12
CA ARG A 71 12.91 -27.18 -14.73
C ARG A 71 12.25 -25.98 -14.03
N ASN A 72 12.01 -24.88 -14.75
CA ASN A 72 11.26 -23.72 -14.22
C ASN A 72 9.76 -24.00 -14.08
N GLY A 73 9.16 -24.71 -15.04
CA GLY A 73 7.77 -25.17 -14.93
C GLY A 73 7.55 -26.06 -13.70
N ILE A 74 8.48 -26.96 -13.38
CA ILE A 74 8.37 -27.83 -12.20
C ILE A 74 8.34 -27.04 -10.87
N LYS A 75 9.14 -25.97 -10.75
CA LYS A 75 9.06 -25.05 -9.60
C LYS A 75 7.72 -24.32 -9.51
N TYR A 76 7.11 -24.01 -10.66
CA TYR A 76 5.79 -23.40 -10.72
C TYR A 76 4.71 -24.37 -10.19
N ILE A 77 4.78 -25.67 -10.52
CA ILE A 77 3.89 -26.70 -9.96
C ILE A 77 4.05 -26.79 -8.44
N GLU A 78 5.28 -26.81 -7.91
CA GLU A 78 5.50 -26.85 -6.46
C GLU A 78 4.90 -25.62 -5.76
N THR A 79 4.92 -24.45 -6.41
CA THR A 79 4.25 -23.24 -5.95
C THR A 79 2.71 -23.37 -5.97
N ILE A 80 2.14 -24.08 -6.94
CA ILE A 80 0.69 -24.38 -7.03
C ILE A 80 0.28 -25.34 -5.91
N CYS A 81 0.97 -26.47 -5.75
CA CYS A 81 0.70 -27.42 -4.67
C CYS A 81 0.83 -26.74 -3.30
N SER A 82 1.80 -25.83 -3.13
CA SER A 82 1.96 -25.03 -1.91
C SER A 82 0.82 -24.04 -1.70
N SER A 83 0.30 -23.44 -2.78
CA SER A 83 -0.87 -22.55 -2.72
C SER A 83 -2.13 -23.32 -2.26
N VAL A 84 -2.42 -24.48 -2.85
CA VAL A 84 -3.55 -25.33 -2.45
C VAL A 84 -3.39 -25.84 -1.01
N LYS A 85 -2.19 -26.30 -0.64
CA LYS A 85 -1.88 -26.72 0.74
C LYS A 85 -2.11 -25.59 1.74
N SER A 86 -1.72 -24.36 1.43
CA SER A 86 -1.96 -23.19 2.28
C SER A 86 -3.45 -22.92 2.50
N ILE A 87 -4.31 -23.18 1.51
CA ILE A 87 -5.77 -23.06 1.66
C ILE A 87 -6.30 -24.14 2.61
N VAL A 88 -5.88 -25.40 2.42
CA VAL A 88 -6.23 -26.53 3.31
C VAL A 88 -5.79 -26.25 4.76
N GLU A 89 -4.56 -25.77 4.96
CA GLU A 89 -4.04 -25.38 6.26
C GLU A 89 -4.82 -24.22 6.87
N THR A 90 -5.20 -23.20 6.07
CA THR A 90 -6.04 -22.09 6.53
C THR A 90 -7.40 -22.62 7.02
N LEU A 91 -8.11 -23.42 6.21
CA LEU A 91 -9.45 -23.93 6.53
C LEU A 91 -9.47 -24.89 7.72
N ARG A 92 -8.37 -25.60 7.97
CA ARG A 92 -8.20 -26.50 9.12
C ARG A 92 -7.82 -25.77 10.40
N GLN A 93 -6.91 -24.79 10.32
CA GLN A 93 -6.36 -24.10 11.49
C GLN A 93 -7.27 -22.96 11.99
N LYS A 94 -8.03 -22.33 11.09
CA LYS A 94 -8.94 -21.23 11.44
C LYS A 94 -10.34 -21.81 11.70
N GLY A 95 -10.84 -21.64 12.92
CA GLY A 95 -12.14 -22.18 13.34
C GLY A 95 -13.33 -21.63 12.53
N PHE A 96 -14.46 -22.35 12.60
CA PHE A 96 -15.68 -22.15 11.79
C PHE A 96 -16.07 -20.67 11.58
N LEU A 97 -16.18 -19.89 12.66
CA LEU A 97 -16.59 -18.48 12.60
C LEU A 97 -15.61 -17.59 11.82
N TRP A 98 -14.30 -17.86 11.88
CA TRP A 98 -13.30 -17.09 11.12
C TRP A 98 -13.54 -17.22 9.63
N CYS A 99 -13.83 -18.45 9.17
CA CYS A 99 -14.08 -18.76 7.76
C CYS A 99 -15.36 -18.09 7.23
N MET A 100 -16.40 -17.94 8.07
CA MET A 100 -17.60 -17.18 7.70
C MET A 100 -17.30 -15.68 7.55
N VAL A 101 -16.66 -15.06 8.54
CA VAL A 101 -16.32 -13.63 8.52
C VAL A 101 -15.36 -13.28 7.36
N ASN A 102 -14.48 -14.21 6.99
CA ASN A 102 -13.47 -14.03 5.94
C ASN A 102 -13.82 -14.75 4.61
N VAL A 103 -15.10 -15.03 4.35
CA VAL A 103 -15.59 -15.81 3.19
C VAL A 103 -14.97 -15.34 1.86
N ASN A 104 -14.94 -14.02 1.62
CA ASN A 104 -14.41 -13.42 0.40
C ASN A 104 -12.87 -13.59 0.26
N LYS A 105 -12.10 -13.62 1.37
CA LYS A 105 -10.64 -13.88 1.34
C LYS A 105 -10.37 -15.32 0.91
N ILE A 106 -11.22 -16.25 1.33
CA ILE A 106 -11.14 -17.67 0.95
C ILE A 106 -11.53 -17.86 -0.53
N ASP A 107 -12.62 -17.24 -0.99
CA ASP A 107 -13.01 -17.24 -2.41
C ASP A 107 -11.89 -16.77 -3.33
N LEU A 108 -11.22 -15.66 -2.96
CA LEU A 108 -10.11 -15.12 -3.75
C LEU A 108 -8.91 -16.07 -3.79
N LYS A 109 -8.54 -16.72 -2.67
CA LYS A 109 -7.47 -17.73 -2.66
C LYS A 109 -7.81 -18.95 -3.53
N ILE A 110 -9.05 -19.41 -3.50
CA ILE A 110 -9.51 -20.56 -4.33
C ILE A 110 -9.44 -20.20 -5.82
N LYS A 111 -9.92 -19.01 -6.22
CA LYS A 111 -9.84 -18.54 -7.62
C LYS A 111 -8.41 -18.31 -8.11
N ASP A 112 -7.52 -17.82 -7.25
CA ASP A 112 -6.09 -17.69 -7.55
C ASP A 112 -5.43 -19.06 -7.78
N ALA A 113 -5.74 -20.06 -6.96
CA ALA A 113 -5.28 -21.44 -7.16
C ALA A 113 -5.86 -22.06 -8.45
N GLU A 114 -7.16 -21.87 -8.73
CA GLU A 114 -7.82 -22.30 -9.98
C GLU A 114 -7.11 -21.73 -11.22
N SER A 115 -6.84 -20.41 -11.23
CA SER A 115 -6.14 -19.74 -12.34
C SER A 115 -4.74 -20.32 -12.53
N LYS A 116 -3.94 -20.45 -11.47
CA LYS A 116 -2.57 -20.96 -11.57
C LYS A 116 -2.51 -22.41 -12.07
N ILE A 117 -3.47 -23.26 -11.68
CA ILE A 117 -3.60 -24.62 -12.23
C ILE A 117 -3.85 -24.54 -13.74
N ALA A 118 -4.83 -23.74 -14.18
CA ALA A 118 -5.13 -23.56 -15.60
C ALA A 118 -3.96 -22.94 -16.40
N ASP A 119 -3.15 -22.09 -15.78
CA ASP A 119 -1.92 -21.54 -16.36
C ASP A 119 -0.83 -22.62 -16.52
N ALA A 120 -0.65 -23.51 -15.54
CA ALA A 120 0.35 -24.57 -15.62
C ALA A 120 0.06 -25.58 -16.74
N PHE A 121 -1.17 -26.09 -16.86
CA PHE A 121 -1.53 -27.00 -17.96
C PHE A 121 -1.32 -26.35 -19.34
N ARG A 122 -1.57 -25.03 -19.47
CA ARG A 122 -1.25 -24.27 -20.69
C ARG A 122 0.25 -24.18 -20.94
N MET A 123 1.05 -23.90 -19.91
CA MET A 123 2.52 -23.81 -20.00
C MET A 123 3.16 -25.12 -20.51
N PHE A 124 2.60 -26.27 -20.16
CA PHE A 124 3.09 -27.58 -20.60
C PHE A 124 2.46 -28.08 -21.90
N ASN A 125 1.65 -27.26 -22.60
CA ASN A 125 0.90 -27.67 -23.80
C ASN A 125 0.03 -28.93 -23.61
N LEU A 126 -0.42 -29.23 -22.38
CA LEU A 126 -1.25 -30.39 -22.05
C LEU A 126 -2.74 -30.17 -22.45
N VAL A 127 -2.95 -29.47 -23.56
CA VAL A 127 -4.24 -28.96 -24.04
C VAL A 127 -5.23 -30.10 -24.38
N ALA A 128 -4.72 -31.30 -24.67
CA ALA A 128 -5.54 -32.44 -25.06
C ALA A 128 -6.47 -32.98 -23.96
N GLU A 129 -6.13 -32.83 -22.67
CA GLU A 129 -6.99 -33.24 -21.55
C GLU A 129 -7.71 -32.07 -20.87
N LEU A 130 -7.37 -30.83 -21.24
CA LEU A 130 -7.88 -29.63 -20.58
C LEU A 130 -9.23 -29.19 -21.15
N ASP A 131 -10.30 -29.93 -20.82
CA ASP A 131 -11.65 -29.37 -20.91
C ASP A 131 -11.83 -28.32 -19.81
N ARG A 132 -11.39 -27.09 -20.11
CA ARG A 132 -11.53 -25.91 -19.23
C ARG A 132 -12.99 -25.66 -18.89
N ALA A 133 -13.91 -25.88 -19.83
CA ALA A 133 -15.34 -25.67 -19.60
C ALA A 133 -15.87 -26.68 -18.59
N LYS A 134 -15.45 -27.95 -18.68
CA LYS A 134 -15.73 -28.97 -17.67
C LYS A 134 -15.10 -28.64 -16.32
N PHE A 135 -13.83 -28.26 -16.24
CA PHE A 135 -13.21 -27.91 -14.94
C PHE A 135 -13.93 -26.71 -14.27
N GLN A 136 -14.31 -25.70 -15.04
CA GLN A 136 -15.11 -24.58 -14.52
C GLN A 136 -16.52 -25.01 -14.12
N ALA A 137 -17.17 -25.91 -14.87
CA ALA A 137 -18.46 -26.49 -14.50
C ALA A 137 -18.38 -27.36 -13.23
N ASP A 138 -17.36 -28.21 -13.09
CA ASP A 138 -17.06 -29.01 -11.90
C ASP A 138 -16.92 -28.08 -10.67
N MET A 139 -16.18 -26.98 -10.81
CA MET A 139 -15.96 -25.98 -9.75
C MET A 139 -17.22 -25.18 -9.38
N VAL A 140 -18.09 -24.86 -10.35
CA VAL A 140 -19.39 -24.21 -10.10
C VAL A 140 -20.35 -25.17 -9.40
N HIS A 141 -20.45 -26.42 -9.87
CA HIS A 141 -21.28 -27.45 -9.23
C HIS A 141 -20.83 -27.74 -7.80
N ALA A 142 -19.52 -27.83 -7.55
CA ALA A 142 -18.98 -28.00 -6.20
C ALA A 142 -19.25 -26.79 -5.29
N LEU A 143 -19.26 -25.56 -5.83
CA LEU A 143 -19.65 -24.37 -5.07
C LEU A 143 -21.13 -24.43 -4.68
N GLU A 144 -22.02 -24.83 -5.59
CA GLU A 144 -23.46 -25.00 -5.33
C GLU A 144 -23.72 -26.09 -4.26
N GLU A 145 -23.04 -27.23 -4.35
CA GLU A 145 -23.11 -28.28 -3.33
C GLU A 145 -22.60 -27.83 -1.95
N ASP A 146 -21.40 -27.22 -1.89
CA ASP A 146 -20.82 -26.71 -0.64
C ASP A 146 -21.71 -25.62 -0.02
N GLN A 147 -22.33 -24.75 -0.83
CA GLN A 147 -23.31 -23.74 -0.37
C GLN A 147 -24.59 -24.38 0.18
N LEU A 148 -25.14 -25.40 -0.49
CA LEU A 148 -26.35 -26.09 -0.03
C LEU A 148 -26.10 -26.84 1.28
N GLU A 149 -24.96 -27.52 1.41
CA GLU A 149 -24.57 -28.18 2.65
C GLU A 149 -24.37 -27.17 3.78
N LEU A 150 -23.63 -26.07 3.53
CA LEU A 150 -23.41 -25.02 4.52
C LEU A 150 -24.72 -24.36 4.96
N SER A 151 -25.61 -24.01 4.02
CA SER A 151 -26.95 -23.49 4.30
C SER A 151 -27.74 -24.43 5.20
N THR A 152 -27.73 -25.73 4.90
CA THR A 152 -28.40 -26.77 5.69
C THR A 152 -27.82 -26.87 7.11
N ARG A 153 -26.49 -26.78 7.27
CA ARG A 153 -25.83 -26.75 8.59
C ARG A 153 -26.20 -25.47 9.35
N LEU A 154 -26.14 -24.30 8.72
CA LEU A 154 -26.45 -23.00 9.34
C LEU A 154 -27.91 -22.86 9.79
N ASN A 155 -28.85 -23.39 9.00
CA ASN A 155 -30.27 -23.41 9.38
C ASN A 155 -30.48 -24.23 10.66
N LYS A 156 -29.90 -25.44 10.76
CA LYS A 156 -29.96 -26.26 11.98
C LYS A 156 -29.35 -25.56 13.19
N LEU A 157 -28.21 -24.88 13.01
CA LEU A 157 -27.58 -24.12 14.08
C LEU A 157 -28.43 -22.91 14.52
N SER A 158 -29.24 -22.35 13.61
CA SER A 158 -30.10 -21.19 13.88
C SER A 158 -31.43 -21.54 14.57
N GLU A 159 -31.72 -22.83 14.81
CA GLU A 159 -32.96 -23.27 15.47
C GLU A 159 -33.05 -22.84 16.95
N SER A 160 -31.92 -22.55 17.61
CA SER A 160 -31.87 -22.13 19.01
C SER A 160 -30.63 -21.27 19.31
N ASP A 161 -30.80 -20.22 20.12
CA ASP A 161 -29.69 -19.40 20.63
C ASP A 161 -28.59 -20.26 21.28
N GLN A 162 -28.95 -21.34 21.98
CA GLN A 162 -27.97 -22.23 22.60
C GLN A 162 -27.13 -22.96 21.54
N SER A 163 -27.75 -23.42 20.44
CA SER A 163 -27.05 -24.10 19.34
C SER A 163 -26.14 -23.14 18.56
N ILE A 164 -26.55 -21.88 18.39
CA ILE A 164 -25.68 -20.82 17.83
C ILE A 164 -24.47 -20.60 18.74
N LEU A 165 -24.69 -20.45 20.05
CA LEU A 165 -23.64 -20.22 21.03
C LEU A 165 -22.69 -21.42 21.15
N GLU A 166 -23.18 -22.64 21.02
CA GLU A 166 -22.39 -23.88 21.00
C GLU A 166 -21.58 -24.04 19.70
N ALA A 167 -22.13 -23.67 18.53
CA ALA A 167 -21.37 -23.67 17.28
C ALA A 167 -20.26 -22.60 17.21
N ILE A 168 -20.45 -21.48 17.91
CA ILE A 168 -19.44 -20.42 18.07
C ILE A 168 -18.41 -20.80 19.16
N ARG A 169 -18.68 -21.83 19.98
CA ARG A 169 -17.82 -22.29 21.07
C ARG A 169 -16.75 -23.27 20.55
N ASP A 170 -15.64 -22.71 20.09
CA ASP A 170 -14.50 -23.46 19.56
C ASP A 170 -13.94 -24.50 20.58
N GLN A 171 -13.56 -25.67 20.06
CA GLN A 171 -13.08 -26.83 20.81
C GLN A 171 -11.69 -26.62 21.44
N ASN A 172 -10.90 -25.67 20.93
CA ASN A 172 -9.54 -25.40 21.40
C ASN A 172 -9.43 -24.53 22.68
N GLY A 173 -10.55 -24.36 23.39
CA GLY A 173 -10.55 -24.10 24.83
C GLY A 173 -9.94 -22.79 25.33
N VAL A 174 -10.72 -21.70 25.27
CA VAL A 174 -10.99 -20.81 26.42
C VAL A 174 -12.35 -20.16 26.18
N HIS A 175 -13.16 -19.95 27.24
CA HIS A 175 -14.31 -19.04 27.24
C HIS A 175 -13.86 -17.56 27.05
N ARG A 176 -13.24 -17.24 25.91
CA ARG A 176 -12.68 -15.91 25.69
C ARG A 176 -13.75 -14.95 25.19
N ARG A 177 -14.48 -14.46 26.20
CA ARG A 177 -15.31 -13.25 26.23
C ARG A 177 -16.14 -13.01 24.96
N MET A 178 -17.42 -13.35 25.09
CA MET A 178 -18.59 -12.78 24.39
C MET A 178 -18.36 -11.44 23.67
N GLU A 179 -17.65 -10.50 24.30
CA GLU A 179 -17.30 -9.18 23.76
C GLU A 179 -16.47 -9.20 22.46
N GLU A 180 -15.52 -10.12 22.29
CA GLU A 180 -14.71 -10.24 21.05
C GLU A 180 -15.54 -10.74 19.87
N LEU A 181 -16.41 -11.71 20.15
CA LEU A 181 -17.34 -12.31 19.21
C LEU A 181 -18.42 -11.29 18.82
N LEU A 182 -18.94 -10.55 19.80
CA LEU A 182 -19.83 -9.40 19.57
C LEU A 182 -19.18 -8.38 18.64
N VAL A 183 -17.97 -7.90 18.93
CA VAL A 183 -17.28 -6.90 18.09
C VAL A 183 -17.15 -7.42 16.65
N ALA A 184 -16.65 -8.64 16.46
CA ALA A 184 -16.44 -9.23 15.14
C ALA A 184 -17.75 -9.34 14.34
N VAL A 185 -18.77 -9.95 14.95
CA VAL A 185 -20.04 -10.25 14.28
C VAL A 185 -20.82 -8.96 14.05
N PHE A 186 -20.87 -8.01 15.00
CA PHE A 186 -21.53 -6.72 14.79
C PHE A 186 -20.83 -5.88 13.72
N LYS A 187 -19.48 -5.79 13.71
CA LYS A 187 -18.76 -5.07 12.64
C LYS A 187 -19.05 -5.66 11.27
N HIS A 188 -19.04 -6.99 11.15
CA HIS A 188 -19.38 -7.66 9.90
C HIS A 188 -20.84 -7.38 9.49
N VAL A 189 -21.79 -7.51 10.41
CA VAL A 189 -23.23 -7.23 10.19
C VAL A 189 -23.51 -5.76 9.85
N GLN A 190 -22.70 -4.82 10.33
CA GLN A 190 -22.78 -3.39 9.96
C GLN A 190 -22.17 -3.10 8.58
N GLY A 191 -21.06 -3.78 8.22
CA GLY A 191 -20.47 -3.68 6.88
C GLY A 191 -21.36 -4.28 5.78
N LEU A 192 -22.18 -5.27 6.14
CA LEU A 192 -23.31 -5.71 5.32
C LEU A 192 -24.39 -4.62 5.30
N SER A 193 -24.31 -3.74 4.29
CA SER A 193 -25.28 -2.69 3.92
C SER A 193 -26.75 -3.04 4.19
N ALA A 194 -27.62 -2.01 4.27
CA ALA A 194 -29.07 -2.17 4.41
C ALA A 194 -29.71 -3.08 3.34
N ASN A 195 -29.01 -3.34 2.22
CA ASN A 195 -29.30 -4.47 1.35
C ASN A 195 -29.24 -5.81 2.10
N ARG A 196 -30.41 -6.46 2.23
CA ARG A 196 -30.54 -7.84 2.70
C ARG A 196 -29.77 -8.78 1.75
N SER A 197 -28.51 -9.05 2.06
CA SER A 197 -27.77 -10.15 1.45
C SER A 197 -28.56 -11.45 1.63
N THR A 198 -28.65 -12.23 0.55
CA THR A 198 -29.33 -13.54 0.51
C THR A 198 -28.44 -14.69 0.95
N ARG A 199 -27.17 -14.42 1.32
CA ARG A 199 -26.21 -15.43 1.74
C ARG A 199 -26.62 -16.06 3.09
N PRO A 200 -26.64 -17.41 3.20
CA PRO A 200 -26.93 -18.11 4.46
C PRO A 200 -26.02 -17.70 5.62
N GLU A 201 -24.74 -17.40 5.33
CA GLU A 201 -23.73 -16.98 6.29
C GLU A 201 -24.11 -15.65 6.95
N ASP A 202 -24.57 -14.69 6.16
CA ASP A 202 -24.97 -13.36 6.61
C ASP A 202 -26.22 -13.41 7.49
N ALA A 203 -27.16 -14.31 7.17
CA ALA A 203 -28.34 -14.58 7.97
C ALA A 203 -27.96 -15.19 9.34
N PHE A 204 -27.06 -16.18 9.35
CA PHE A 204 -26.55 -16.77 10.59
C PHE A 204 -25.80 -15.75 11.44
N LEU A 205 -24.91 -14.94 10.85
CA LEU A 205 -24.17 -13.90 11.58
C LEU A 205 -25.10 -12.84 12.19
N ARG A 206 -26.20 -12.45 11.52
CA ARG A 206 -27.24 -11.59 12.10
C ARG A 206 -27.95 -12.26 13.29
N SER A 207 -28.30 -13.54 13.18
CA SER A 207 -28.88 -14.31 14.30
C SER A 207 -27.91 -14.46 15.48
N ALA A 208 -26.63 -14.70 15.20
CA ALA A 208 -25.56 -14.76 16.19
C ALA A 208 -25.37 -13.42 16.91
N ALA A 209 -25.36 -12.29 16.19
CA ALA A 209 -25.31 -10.96 16.81
C ALA A 209 -26.42 -10.79 17.86
N ASN A 210 -27.65 -11.18 17.53
CA ASN A 210 -28.80 -11.10 18.41
C ASN A 210 -28.68 -12.04 19.64
N ALA A 211 -28.28 -13.29 19.43
CA ALA A 211 -28.07 -14.26 20.52
C ALA A 211 -26.97 -13.81 21.50
N LEU A 212 -25.81 -13.40 20.97
CA LEU A 212 -24.70 -12.86 21.75
C LEU A 212 -25.12 -11.59 22.51
N HIS A 213 -25.92 -10.71 21.89
CA HIS A 213 -26.44 -9.49 22.52
C HIS A 213 -27.36 -9.80 23.71
N ARG A 214 -28.31 -10.74 23.54
CA ARG A 214 -29.22 -11.21 24.62
C ARG A 214 -28.44 -11.72 25.83
N VAL A 215 -27.37 -12.49 25.61
CA VAL A 215 -26.55 -13.06 26.70
C VAL A 215 -25.67 -11.99 27.37
N SER A 216 -25.17 -11.00 26.63
CA SER A 216 -24.23 -10.00 27.14
C SER A 216 -24.84 -8.96 28.10
N LYS A 217 -26.18 -8.82 28.17
CA LYS A 217 -26.89 -7.86 29.03
C LYS A 217 -26.43 -6.39 28.91
N ARG A 218 -25.79 -5.99 27.80
CA ARG A 218 -25.37 -4.60 27.54
C ARG A 218 -26.46 -3.84 26.78
N SER A 219 -26.63 -2.56 27.09
CA SER A 219 -27.51 -1.65 26.35
C SER A 219 -27.07 -1.50 24.88
N PRO A 220 -28.02 -1.36 23.93
CA PRO A 220 -27.70 -1.28 22.49
C PRO A 220 -26.86 -0.05 22.11
N ASP A 221 -26.93 1.05 22.87
CA ASP A 221 -26.31 2.34 22.52
C ASP A 221 -24.79 2.44 22.80
N ARG A 222 -24.12 1.33 23.12
CA ARG A 222 -22.66 1.29 23.31
C ARG A 222 -22.01 0.30 22.36
N LEU A 223 -21.96 0.69 21.08
CA LEU A 223 -21.01 0.12 20.15
C LEU A 223 -19.58 0.21 20.72
N PRO A 224 -18.73 -0.80 20.49
CA PRO A 224 -17.32 -0.69 20.82
C PRO A 224 -16.70 0.47 20.02
N PRO A 225 -15.76 1.26 20.59
CA PRO A 225 -15.06 2.29 19.83
C PRO A 225 -14.45 1.74 18.53
N ASP A 226 -14.40 2.56 17.48
CA ASP A 226 -14.02 2.11 16.12
C ASP A 226 -12.67 1.37 16.06
N TRP A 227 -11.73 1.79 16.91
CA TRP A 227 -10.40 1.19 17.07
C TRP A 227 -10.38 -0.20 17.70
N VAL A 228 -11.47 -0.66 18.33
CA VAL A 228 -11.53 -2.02 18.90
C VAL A 228 -11.62 -3.02 17.76
N MET A 229 -10.67 -3.94 17.70
CA MET A 229 -10.57 -4.98 16.67
C MET A 229 -10.77 -6.36 17.31
N SER A 230 -11.34 -7.28 16.54
CA SER A 230 -11.32 -8.70 16.86
C SER A 230 -10.03 -9.36 16.37
N SER A 231 -9.62 -10.43 17.07
CA SER A 231 -8.61 -11.38 16.58
C SER A 231 -9.01 -12.07 15.27
N LEU A 232 -10.31 -12.06 14.91
CA LEU A 232 -10.81 -12.63 13.65
C LEU A 232 -10.56 -11.74 12.43
N GLU A 233 -10.28 -10.44 12.63
CA GLU A 233 -10.01 -9.47 11.55
C GLU A 233 -8.53 -9.49 11.08
N VAL A 234 -7.63 -10.12 11.86
CA VAL A 234 -6.18 -9.99 11.71
C VAL A 234 -5.53 -11.33 11.43
N ASP A 235 -4.73 -11.41 10.37
CA ASP A 235 -3.91 -12.58 10.08
C ASP A 235 -2.52 -12.40 10.72
N PHE A 236 -2.22 -13.22 11.73
CA PHE A 236 -0.93 -13.23 12.42
C PHE A 236 0.07 -14.11 11.68
N ASP A 237 1.18 -13.52 11.23
CA ASP A 237 2.37 -14.30 10.89
C ASP A 237 3.12 -14.62 12.21
N GLN A 238 2.80 -15.75 12.81
CA GLN A 238 3.44 -16.22 14.04
C GLN A 238 4.94 -16.52 13.86
N THR A 239 5.40 -16.69 12.61
CA THR A 239 6.82 -16.89 12.28
C THR A 239 7.55 -15.59 11.98
N GLY A 240 6.84 -14.55 11.56
CA GLY A 240 7.34 -13.22 11.20
C GLY A 240 7.59 -12.31 12.39
N LEU A 241 8.39 -12.74 13.38
CA LEU A 241 8.85 -11.85 14.46
C LEU A 241 9.79 -10.77 13.89
N ILE A 242 9.36 -9.51 13.89
CA ILE A 242 10.13 -8.36 13.38
C ILE A 242 11.03 -7.77 14.48
N GLY A 243 10.59 -7.80 15.74
CA GLY A 243 11.37 -7.27 16.85
C GLY A 243 10.75 -7.51 18.23
N GLN A 244 11.52 -7.15 19.25
CA GLN A 244 11.11 -7.20 20.66
C GLN A 244 11.22 -5.79 21.24
N GLY A 245 10.10 -5.24 21.72
CA GLY A 245 10.04 -3.98 22.45
C GLY A 245 10.06 -4.20 23.96
N SER A 246 10.10 -3.12 24.74
CA SER A 246 10.05 -3.18 26.21
C SER A 246 8.73 -3.70 26.78
N PHE A 247 7.65 -3.64 25.99
CA PHE A 247 6.29 -3.99 26.41
C PHE A 247 5.68 -5.18 25.64
N GLY A 248 6.44 -5.83 24.76
CA GLY A 248 5.88 -6.87 23.90
C GLY A 248 6.74 -7.33 22.73
N LEU A 249 6.27 -8.37 22.04
CA LEU A 249 6.83 -8.86 20.78
C LEU A 249 6.10 -8.20 19.60
N ILE A 250 6.83 -7.85 18.55
CA ILE A 250 6.30 -7.21 17.35
C ILE A 250 6.35 -8.21 16.20
N TYR A 251 5.18 -8.67 15.77
CA TYR A 251 5.01 -9.59 14.65
C TYR A 251 4.59 -8.85 13.39
N LYS A 252 4.91 -9.43 12.24
CA LYS A 252 4.27 -9.09 10.97
C LYS A 252 2.86 -9.66 10.94
N GLY A 253 1.98 -9.05 10.18
CA GLY A 253 0.69 -9.63 9.86
C GLY A 253 0.00 -8.93 8.71
N GLU A 254 -1.26 -9.30 8.51
CA GLU A 254 -2.13 -8.78 7.47
C GLU A 254 -3.46 -8.33 8.09
N TRP A 255 -3.95 -7.15 7.69
CA TRP A 255 -5.27 -6.65 8.06
C TRP A 255 -5.92 -6.02 6.81
N TYR A 256 -7.06 -6.55 6.38
CA TYR A 256 -7.73 -6.21 5.11
C TYR A 256 -6.79 -6.16 3.89
N GLY A 257 -5.85 -7.12 3.76
CA GLY A 257 -4.88 -7.17 2.66
C GLY A 257 -3.68 -6.23 2.80
N ALA A 258 -3.69 -5.30 3.76
CA ALA A 258 -2.55 -4.44 4.07
C ALA A 258 -1.56 -5.13 5.02
N VAL A 259 -0.26 -4.97 4.77
CA VAL A 259 0.80 -5.44 5.68
C VAL A 259 0.84 -4.54 6.91
N VAL A 260 0.75 -5.14 8.09
CA VAL A 260 0.71 -4.45 9.38
C VAL A 260 1.78 -4.97 10.34
N ALA A 261 2.12 -4.13 11.31
CA ALA A 261 2.89 -4.54 12.49
C ALA A 261 1.91 -4.79 13.65
N ILE A 262 2.10 -5.90 14.36
CA ILE A 262 1.26 -6.33 15.48
C ILE A 262 2.10 -6.43 16.75
N LYS A 263 1.90 -5.48 17.68
CA LYS A 263 2.57 -5.47 19.00
C LYS A 263 1.75 -6.31 19.97
N GLN A 264 2.18 -7.53 20.23
CA GLN A 264 1.61 -8.45 21.23
C GLN A 264 2.15 -8.12 22.63
N MET A 265 1.24 -7.85 23.56
CA MET A 265 1.53 -7.31 24.89
C MET A 265 1.48 -8.43 25.93
N TYR A 266 2.61 -8.67 26.60
CA TYR A 266 2.77 -9.72 27.63
C TYR A 266 3.10 -9.09 28.98
N ASN A 267 2.75 -9.78 30.07
CA ASN A 267 3.36 -9.52 31.38
C ASN A 267 4.71 -10.28 31.51
N GLU A 268 5.54 -9.94 32.49
CA GLU A 268 6.88 -10.52 32.68
C GLU A 268 6.87 -12.06 32.84
N ASP A 269 5.78 -12.63 33.36
CA ASP A 269 5.52 -14.08 33.48
C ASP A 269 4.92 -14.75 32.22
N ALA A 270 4.77 -14.04 31.10
CA ALA A 270 3.97 -14.43 29.92
C ALA A 270 2.50 -14.79 30.23
N ARG A 271 1.99 -14.36 31.40
CA ARG A 271 0.60 -14.51 31.84
C ARG A 271 -0.32 -13.45 31.24
N ALA A 272 -1.63 -13.72 31.29
CA ALA A 272 -2.66 -12.75 30.90
C ALA A 272 -2.54 -11.45 31.73
N LEU A 273 -2.70 -10.32 31.07
CA LEU A 273 -2.64 -8.98 31.67
C LEU A 273 -3.66 -8.80 32.80
N SER A 274 -3.28 -8.08 33.85
CA SER A 274 -4.17 -7.71 34.95
C SER A 274 -5.28 -6.75 34.50
N ALA A 275 -6.28 -6.52 35.35
CA ALA A 275 -7.34 -5.55 35.06
C ALA A 275 -6.76 -4.12 34.99
N GLU A 276 -5.74 -3.84 35.79
CA GLU A 276 -4.99 -2.60 35.84
C GLU A 276 -4.19 -2.39 34.55
N ASP A 277 -3.46 -3.40 34.08
CA ASP A 277 -2.68 -3.35 32.82
C ASP A 277 -3.60 -3.14 31.61
N LYS A 278 -4.72 -3.88 31.53
CA LYS A 278 -5.75 -3.69 30.50
C LYS A 278 -6.32 -2.27 30.53
N LYS A 279 -6.51 -1.68 31.71
CA LYS A 279 -7.01 -0.31 31.88
C LYS A 279 -5.96 0.74 31.50
N ALA A 280 -4.68 0.48 31.72
CA ALA A 280 -3.59 1.32 31.23
C ALA A 280 -3.52 1.28 29.70
N MET A 281 -3.53 0.09 29.10
CA MET A 281 -3.55 -0.09 27.64
C MET A 281 -4.78 0.53 26.98
N TYR A 282 -5.96 0.42 27.60
CA TYR A 282 -7.17 1.10 27.11
C TYR A 282 -6.98 2.63 27.03
N ARG A 283 -6.25 3.23 27.98
CA ARG A 283 -5.92 4.68 27.95
C ARG A 283 -4.93 5.01 26.84
N GLU A 284 -3.83 4.25 26.73
CA GLU A 284 -2.84 4.38 25.65
C GLU A 284 -3.53 4.35 24.28
N VAL A 285 -4.30 3.30 24.02
CA VAL A 285 -5.03 3.11 22.75
C VAL A 285 -6.06 4.22 22.52
N LYS A 286 -6.78 4.66 23.55
CA LYS A 286 -7.74 5.77 23.44
C LYS A 286 -7.08 7.11 23.12
N ILE A 287 -5.83 7.34 23.54
CA ILE A 287 -5.03 8.50 23.13
C ILE A 287 -4.57 8.29 21.68
N TRP A 288 -3.87 7.20 21.41
CA TRP A 288 -3.18 6.94 20.14
C TRP A 288 -4.13 6.80 18.94
N SER A 289 -5.29 6.14 19.10
CA SER A 289 -6.32 6.01 18.04
C SER A 289 -6.85 7.34 17.50
N ARG A 290 -6.70 8.43 18.26
CA ARG A 290 -7.13 9.80 17.88
C ARG A 290 -6.05 10.60 17.19
N LEU A 291 -4.83 10.07 17.09
CA LEU A 291 -3.69 10.75 16.48
C LEU A 291 -3.61 10.43 14.99
N ARG A 292 -3.49 11.49 14.19
CA ARG A 292 -3.37 11.47 12.74
C ARG A 292 -2.43 12.60 12.33
N HIS A 293 -1.18 12.27 12.01
CA HIS A 293 -0.14 13.22 11.59
C HIS A 293 0.96 12.47 10.81
N PRO A 294 1.56 13.04 9.73
CA PRO A 294 2.58 12.34 8.93
C PRO A 294 3.79 11.83 9.71
N ASN A 295 4.15 12.48 10.82
CA ASN A 295 5.28 12.12 11.68
C ASN A 295 4.86 11.47 13.02
N VAL A 296 3.65 10.89 13.08
CA VAL A 296 3.18 10.04 14.18
C VAL A 296 2.72 8.72 13.59
N LEU A 297 3.16 7.59 14.17
CA LEU A 297 2.80 6.27 13.66
C LEU A 297 1.28 6.05 13.74
N ASN A 298 0.66 5.66 12.64
CA ASN A 298 -0.78 5.38 12.61
C ASN A 298 -1.08 4.06 13.34
N LEU A 299 -1.84 4.15 14.43
CA LEU A 299 -2.57 3.03 15.01
C LEU A 299 -3.86 2.81 14.22
N TYR A 300 -4.04 1.57 13.74
CA TYR A 300 -5.27 1.12 13.07
C TYR A 300 -6.29 0.64 14.11
N GLY A 301 -5.85 -0.11 15.12
CA GLY A 301 -6.70 -0.51 16.24
C GLY A 301 -6.01 -1.43 17.25
N ALA A 302 -6.82 -2.01 18.14
CA ALA A 302 -6.34 -2.87 19.23
C ALA A 302 -7.37 -3.94 19.60
N CYS A 303 -6.88 -5.13 19.94
CA CYS A 303 -7.68 -6.21 20.51
C CYS A 303 -7.28 -6.42 21.97
N LEU A 304 -8.05 -5.83 22.89
CA LEU A 304 -7.72 -5.81 24.31
C LEU A 304 -8.15 -7.07 25.06
N GLU A 305 -9.05 -7.87 24.48
CA GLU A 305 -9.69 -9.02 25.16
C GLU A 305 -9.05 -10.38 24.83
N ALA A 306 -8.11 -10.39 23.90
CA ALA A 306 -7.40 -11.56 23.40
C ALA A 306 -6.58 -12.29 24.49
N THR A 307 -6.08 -13.50 24.19
CA THR A 307 -5.19 -14.26 25.10
C THR A 307 -3.92 -13.49 25.41
N VAL A 308 -3.32 -12.96 24.34
CA VAL A 308 -2.28 -11.94 24.39
C VAL A 308 -2.90 -10.71 23.74
N PRO A 309 -3.29 -9.68 24.51
CA PRO A 309 -3.78 -8.42 23.95
C PRO A 309 -2.78 -7.81 22.98
N PHE A 310 -3.27 -7.17 21.91
CA PHE A 310 -2.38 -6.70 20.85
C PHE A 310 -2.85 -5.40 20.19
N LEU A 311 -1.89 -4.68 19.62
CA LEU A 311 -2.07 -3.42 18.88
C LEU A 311 -1.72 -3.63 17.41
N VAL A 312 -2.50 -3.07 16.49
CA VAL A 312 -2.28 -3.15 15.03
C VAL A 312 -1.98 -1.76 14.48
N MET A 313 -0.81 -1.61 13.84
CA MET A 313 -0.26 -0.32 13.40
C MET A 313 0.43 -0.43 12.03
N ARG A 314 0.76 0.72 11.42
CA ARG A 314 1.54 0.78 10.18
C ARG A 314 2.85 -0.01 10.33
N HIS A 315 3.09 -0.96 9.42
CA HIS A 315 4.39 -1.61 9.28
C HIS A 315 5.41 -0.61 8.74
N CYS A 316 6.64 -0.62 9.28
CA CYS A 316 7.75 0.23 8.86
C CYS A 316 8.99 -0.65 8.72
N HIS A 317 9.37 -1.01 7.48
CA HIS A 317 10.37 -2.07 7.27
C HIS A 317 11.80 -1.66 7.65
N LEU A 318 12.09 -0.35 7.70
CA LEU A 318 13.38 0.21 8.10
C LEU A 318 13.59 0.20 9.63
N GLY A 319 12.56 -0.15 10.41
CA GLY A 319 12.62 -0.23 11.87
C GLY A 319 12.77 1.13 12.54
N ASN A 320 13.49 1.16 13.68
CA ASN A 320 13.74 2.40 14.41
C ASN A 320 15.00 3.14 13.93
N ILE A 321 15.06 4.44 14.23
CA ILE A 321 16.12 5.33 13.78
C ILE A 321 17.53 4.87 14.19
N CYS A 322 17.67 4.23 15.36
CA CYS A 322 18.96 3.76 15.88
C CYS A 322 19.45 2.48 15.19
N ARG A 323 18.55 1.67 14.61
CA ARG A 323 18.90 0.60 13.67
C ARG A 323 19.24 1.21 12.31
N TYR A 324 18.37 2.08 11.80
CA TYR A 324 18.51 2.71 10.49
C TYR A 324 19.86 3.43 10.32
N LEU A 325 20.27 4.25 11.30
CA LEU A 325 21.55 4.99 11.25
C LEU A 325 22.80 4.10 11.41
N LYS A 326 22.65 2.82 11.77
CA LYS A 326 23.75 1.83 11.72
C LYS A 326 23.84 1.15 10.36
N GLU A 327 22.70 0.96 9.70
CA GLU A 327 22.58 0.39 8.35
C GLU A 327 22.97 1.43 7.28
N PHE A 328 22.74 2.72 7.57
CA PHE A 328 23.09 3.86 6.74
C PHE A 328 23.97 4.87 7.52
N PRO A 329 25.27 4.59 7.72
CA PRO A 329 26.15 5.42 8.54
C PRO A 329 26.36 6.84 7.98
N ASP A 330 26.39 6.98 6.65
CA ASP A 330 26.56 8.23 5.89
C ASP A 330 25.28 9.07 5.80
N ALA A 331 24.24 8.72 6.56
CA ALA A 331 22.97 9.45 6.59
C ALA A 331 23.16 10.94 6.93
N ASN A 332 22.54 11.83 6.14
CA ASN A 332 22.58 13.26 6.42
C ASN A 332 21.61 13.59 7.56
N ARG A 333 22.15 13.63 8.78
CA ARG A 333 21.38 13.77 10.02
C ARG A 333 20.71 15.15 10.18
N LEU A 334 20.96 16.13 9.30
CA LEU A 334 20.59 17.54 9.53
C LEU A 334 19.82 18.26 8.41
N ASN A 335 19.94 17.89 7.12
CA ASN A 335 19.53 18.79 6.02
C ASN A 335 18.39 18.37 5.07
N LEU A 336 17.64 19.42 4.73
CA LEU A 336 16.94 19.71 3.46
C LEU A 336 17.69 20.86 2.73
N VAL A 337 17.36 21.28 1.51
CA VAL A 337 16.67 20.65 0.39
C VAL A 337 17.64 20.69 -0.81
N ARG A 338 17.54 19.75 -1.74
CA ARG A 338 17.82 20.06 -3.16
C ARG A 338 16.75 19.42 -4.02
N ALA A 339 15.99 20.25 -4.74
CA ALA A 339 15.35 19.82 -5.97
C ALA A 339 16.46 19.45 -6.98
N ALA A 340 16.22 18.44 -7.81
CA ALA A 340 17.23 17.94 -8.73
C ALA A 340 17.46 18.88 -9.91
N THR A 341 18.38 19.83 -9.76
CA THR A 341 19.18 20.35 -10.87
C THR A 341 20.56 19.71 -10.81
N HIS A 342 21.05 19.26 -11.96
CA HIS A 342 22.21 18.38 -12.11
C HIS A 342 23.50 18.87 -11.42
N SER A 343 24.18 17.96 -10.71
CA SER A 343 25.64 17.80 -10.80
C SER A 343 26.05 16.44 -10.21
N THR A 344 26.53 15.55 -11.09
CA THR A 344 27.63 14.59 -10.90
C THR A 344 28.00 14.08 -9.49
N PHE A 345 27.96 12.75 -9.32
CA PHE A 345 28.67 11.95 -8.30
C PHE A 345 28.36 12.27 -6.82
N ASP A 346 27.29 11.68 -6.28
CA ASP A 346 27.40 10.59 -5.27
C ASP A 346 26.00 10.02 -4.95
N THR A 347 25.72 8.76 -5.34
CA THR A 347 24.36 8.19 -5.33
C THR A 347 23.87 7.86 -3.91
N ASN A 348 24.77 7.64 -2.95
CA ASN A 348 24.39 7.26 -1.57
C ASN A 348 23.94 8.46 -0.72
N HIS A 349 24.26 9.69 -1.12
CA HIS A 349 24.04 10.90 -0.30
C HIS A 349 22.67 11.58 -0.48
N TYR A 350 21.84 11.13 -1.43
CA TYR A 350 20.58 11.83 -1.78
C TYR A 350 19.36 11.34 -0.98
N LEU A 351 19.36 10.08 -0.51
CA LEU A 351 18.18 9.37 0.00
C LEU A 351 17.95 9.50 1.52
N LEU A 352 18.84 10.19 2.24
CA LEU A 352 18.90 10.17 3.71
C LEU A 352 18.68 11.58 4.28
N ARG A 353 17.53 12.17 3.97
CA ARG A 353 17.09 13.50 4.45
C ARG A 353 15.95 13.33 5.47
N LEU A 354 15.87 14.27 6.43
CA LEU A 354 14.79 14.42 7.43
C LEU A 354 14.59 13.26 8.42
N GLN A 355 15.13 13.40 9.62
CA GLN A 355 14.62 12.62 10.77
C GLN A 355 14.43 13.49 12.03
N SER A 356 15.42 14.29 12.45
CA SER A 356 15.29 15.12 13.66
C SER A 356 14.21 16.22 13.57
N TYR A 357 14.06 16.89 12.42
CA TYR A 357 13.02 17.92 12.24
C TYR A 357 11.61 17.32 12.18
N GLU A 358 11.46 16.13 11.62
CA GLU A 358 10.18 15.43 11.55
C GLU A 358 9.69 14.92 12.91
N VAL A 359 10.61 14.47 13.76
CA VAL A 359 10.34 14.19 15.18
C VAL A 359 9.81 15.44 15.89
N ILE A 360 10.36 16.63 15.58
CA ILE A 360 9.86 17.91 16.11
C ILE A 360 8.45 18.22 15.61
N LEU A 361 8.15 18.00 14.32
CA LEU A 361 6.79 18.17 13.78
C LEU A 361 5.79 17.24 14.49
N GLY A 362 6.14 15.96 14.66
CA GLY A 362 5.35 14.99 15.40
C GLY A 362 5.10 15.41 16.85
N LEU A 363 6.15 15.83 17.58
CA LEU A 363 6.05 16.24 18.98
C LEU A 363 5.27 17.56 19.14
N SER A 364 5.43 18.51 18.21
CA SER A 364 4.67 19.75 18.12
C SER A 364 3.17 19.49 17.94
N TYR A 365 2.82 18.53 17.06
CA TYR A 365 1.44 18.06 16.92
C TYR A 365 0.88 17.50 18.25
N LEU A 366 1.61 16.63 18.96
CA LEU A 366 1.17 16.08 20.26
C LEU A 366 0.95 17.19 21.29
N HIS A 367 1.90 18.13 21.40
CA HIS A 367 1.81 19.23 22.36
C HIS A 367 0.65 20.18 22.04
N SER A 368 0.35 20.43 20.76
CA SER A 368 -0.82 21.22 20.36
C SER A 368 -2.15 20.53 20.72
N ARG A 369 -2.18 19.19 20.74
CA ARG A 369 -3.30 18.36 21.19
C ARG A 369 -3.38 18.18 22.72
N GLY A 370 -2.53 18.85 23.50
CA GLY A 370 -2.51 18.73 24.96
C GLY A 370 -1.98 17.40 25.47
N ILE A 371 -1.15 16.70 24.68
CA ILE A 371 -0.56 15.41 25.02
C ILE A 371 0.93 15.59 25.30
N VAL A 372 1.40 14.92 26.35
CA VAL A 372 2.83 14.75 26.69
C VAL A 372 3.21 13.33 26.29
N HIS A 373 4.31 13.15 25.54
CA HIS A 373 4.76 11.84 25.06
C HIS A 373 5.36 10.99 26.20
N ALA A 374 6.15 11.64 27.06
CA ALA A 374 6.87 11.13 28.24
C ALA A 374 7.98 10.09 27.97
N ASP A 375 8.07 9.54 26.75
CA ASP A 375 9.11 8.56 26.37
C ASP A 375 9.76 8.87 25.00
N VAL A 376 10.23 10.10 24.77
CA VAL A 376 10.90 10.48 23.51
C VAL A 376 12.34 9.98 23.52
N LYS A 377 12.65 9.04 22.61
CA LYS A 377 13.98 8.42 22.41
C LYS A 377 14.07 7.77 21.03
N GLY A 378 15.28 7.50 20.55
CA GLY A 378 15.52 6.96 19.21
C GLY A 378 14.79 5.64 18.92
N VAL A 379 14.71 4.72 19.88
CA VAL A 379 13.98 3.44 19.67
C VAL A 379 12.46 3.61 19.49
N ASN A 380 11.90 4.75 19.91
CA ASN A 380 10.50 5.14 19.76
C ASN A 380 10.27 6.06 18.53
N ILE A 381 11.26 6.16 17.65
CA ILE A 381 11.16 6.84 16.35
C ILE A 381 11.35 5.78 15.26
N LEU A 382 10.26 5.44 14.57
CA LEU A 382 10.33 4.56 13.40
C LEU A 382 10.66 5.36 12.13
N VAL A 383 11.24 4.68 11.15
CA VAL A 383 11.48 5.22 9.81
C VAL A 383 10.53 4.52 8.85
N SER A 384 9.66 5.29 8.18
CA SER A 384 8.70 4.78 7.21
C SER A 384 9.42 4.20 5.99
N ASP A 385 8.74 3.37 5.22
CA ASP A 385 9.23 2.84 3.95
C ASP A 385 9.64 3.97 2.97
N ASP A 386 8.99 5.14 3.08
CA ASP A 386 9.29 6.39 2.35
C ASP A 386 10.43 7.25 2.99
N HIS A 387 11.19 6.67 3.93
CA HIS A 387 12.30 7.26 4.71
C HIS A 387 11.96 8.37 5.74
N HIS A 388 10.69 8.67 5.99
CA HIS A 388 10.24 9.67 6.99
C HIS A 388 10.25 9.17 8.44
N ALA A 389 10.54 10.05 9.41
CA ALA A 389 10.48 9.74 10.84
C ALA A 389 9.06 9.82 11.43
N LEU A 390 8.74 8.84 12.27
CA LEU A 390 7.43 8.60 12.89
C LEU A 390 7.58 8.35 14.40
N LEU A 391 6.99 9.22 15.24
CA LEU A 391 6.91 8.95 16.69
C LEU A 391 5.95 7.79 17.00
N THR A 392 6.32 6.92 17.93
CA THR A 392 5.54 5.75 18.37
C THR A 392 5.72 5.45 19.87
N ASP A 393 4.99 4.45 20.35
CA ASP A 393 4.97 3.93 21.73
C ASP A 393 4.44 4.93 22.77
N PHE A 394 3.12 5.06 22.81
CA PHE A 394 2.38 5.99 23.66
C PHE A 394 2.09 5.45 25.08
N GLY A 395 2.72 4.34 25.49
CA GLY A 395 2.45 3.64 26.75
C GLY A 395 2.66 4.46 28.03
N LEU A 396 3.47 5.53 27.96
CA LEU A 396 3.67 6.49 29.07
C LEU A 396 3.01 7.85 28.83
N SER A 397 2.31 8.04 27.71
CA SER A 397 1.80 9.35 27.31
C SER A 397 0.62 9.82 28.17
N LEU A 398 0.59 11.11 28.47
CA LEU A 398 -0.38 11.73 29.36
C LEU A 398 -1.21 12.79 28.61
N ALA A 399 -2.54 12.62 28.62
CA ALA A 399 -3.46 13.69 28.25
C ALA A 399 -3.59 14.67 29.42
N LEU A 400 -3.34 15.97 29.18
CA LEU A 400 -3.29 16.98 30.23
C LEU A 400 -4.64 17.24 30.94
N ASP A 401 -5.76 16.75 30.39
CA ASP A 401 -7.08 16.85 31.04
C ASP A 401 -7.35 15.73 32.06
N ASP A 402 -6.61 14.61 32.03
CA ASP A 402 -6.87 13.40 32.85
C ASP A 402 -6.22 13.47 34.26
N VAL A 403 -5.95 14.70 34.74
CA VAL A 403 -5.13 15.10 35.91
C VAL A 403 -5.42 14.33 37.21
N ARG A 404 -6.64 13.80 37.35
CA ARG A 404 -7.16 13.21 38.60
C ARG A 404 -6.69 11.77 38.88
N SER A 405 -6.11 11.04 37.92
CA SER A 405 -5.58 9.69 38.19
C SER A 405 -4.15 9.72 38.75
N ARG A 406 -3.98 9.38 40.04
CA ARG A 406 -2.67 9.10 40.65
C ARG A 406 -2.05 7.75 40.23
N SER A 407 -2.79 6.89 39.54
CA SER A 407 -2.45 5.46 39.37
C SER A 407 -1.57 5.09 38.18
N ALA A 408 -1.31 6.00 37.23
CA ALA A 408 -0.51 5.67 36.04
C ALA A 408 1.02 5.66 36.28
N TYR A 409 1.48 6.14 37.44
CA TYR A 409 2.92 6.28 37.76
C TYR A 409 3.41 5.27 38.82
N SER A 410 2.67 4.18 39.01
CA SER A 410 3.04 3.11 39.93
C SER A 410 3.61 1.92 39.17
N THR A 411 4.78 1.44 39.62
CA THR A 411 5.25 0.05 39.46
C THR A 411 5.62 -0.50 38.06
N HIS A 412 6.22 0.30 37.18
CA HIS A 412 7.11 -0.22 36.09
C HIS A 412 8.56 0.30 36.15
N ALA A 413 8.98 0.84 37.30
CA ALA A 413 10.34 1.38 37.50
C ALA A 413 11.47 0.32 37.47
N ASN A 414 11.15 -0.99 37.45
CA ASN A 414 12.14 -2.07 37.56
C ASN A 414 12.59 -2.67 36.21
N THR A 415 11.88 -2.45 35.10
CA THR A 415 12.13 -3.16 33.83
C THR A 415 12.83 -2.31 32.77
N ALA A 416 12.82 -0.98 32.89
CA ALA A 416 13.39 -0.05 31.91
C ALA A 416 14.78 0.51 32.29
N ARG A 417 15.79 -0.36 32.40
CA ARG A 417 17.21 0.05 32.60
C ARG A 417 17.74 1.03 31.52
N GLY A 418 17.07 1.15 30.39
CA GLY A 418 17.39 2.12 29.34
C GLY A 418 16.80 3.53 29.56
N THR A 419 15.48 3.64 29.76
CA THR A 419 14.74 4.91 29.58
C THR A 419 15.21 6.08 30.45
N LEU A 420 15.75 5.81 31.65
CA LEU A 420 16.24 6.83 32.59
C LEU A 420 17.19 7.86 31.96
N ARG A 421 17.93 7.48 30.91
CA ARG A 421 18.95 8.29 30.23
C ARG A 421 18.39 9.43 29.38
N TRP A 422 17.12 9.35 28.99
CA TRP A 422 16.39 10.40 28.27
C TRP A 422 15.49 11.24 29.20
N MET A 423 15.33 10.85 30.47
CA MET A 423 14.45 11.55 31.42
C MET A 423 15.03 12.90 31.86
N ALA A 424 14.15 13.89 31.99
CA ALA A 424 14.49 15.21 32.48
C ALA A 424 14.86 15.19 33.98
N PRO A 425 15.72 16.11 34.46
CA PRO A 425 16.18 16.17 35.85
C PRO A 425 15.03 16.12 36.87
N GLU A 426 13.99 16.91 36.65
CA GLU A 426 12.81 16.95 37.52
C GLU A 426 12.05 15.62 37.54
N CYS A 427 12.05 14.87 36.43
CA CYS A 427 11.42 13.55 36.36
C CYS A 427 12.27 12.47 37.04
N LEU A 428 13.60 12.62 37.06
CA LEU A 428 14.51 11.77 37.83
C LEU A 428 14.35 12.01 39.35
N ASP A 429 14.02 13.24 39.75
CA ASP A 429 13.62 13.62 41.12
C ASP A 429 12.16 13.25 41.46
N GLY A 430 11.44 12.58 40.57
CA GLY A 430 10.09 12.06 40.79
C GLY A 430 8.94 13.03 40.48
N ALA A 431 9.21 14.18 39.86
CA ALA A 431 8.14 15.02 39.30
C ALA A 431 7.46 14.33 38.10
N ARG A 432 6.22 14.72 37.82
CA ARG A 432 5.47 14.18 36.68
C ARG A 432 5.99 14.74 35.35
N PRO A 433 6.13 13.91 34.30
CA PRO A 433 6.42 14.37 32.94
C PRO A 433 5.43 15.45 32.48
N ASN A 434 5.98 16.45 31.79
CA ASN A 434 5.25 17.58 31.23
C ASN A 434 5.86 17.95 29.85
N LYS A 435 5.30 18.94 29.15
CA LYS A 435 5.79 19.34 27.82
C LYS A 435 7.28 19.76 27.81
N ALA A 436 7.79 20.37 28.88
CA ALA A 436 9.20 20.74 28.99
C ALA A 436 10.11 19.53 29.29
N ALA A 437 9.57 18.46 29.88
CA ALA A 437 10.28 17.18 30.01
C ALA A 437 10.43 16.50 28.63
N ASP A 438 9.39 16.50 27.78
CA ASP A 438 9.49 16.01 26.40
C ASP A 438 10.54 16.79 25.58
N VAL A 439 10.65 18.12 25.78
CA VAL A 439 11.68 18.95 25.11
C VAL A 439 13.10 18.57 25.58
N TYR A 440 13.28 18.27 26.86
CA TYR A 440 14.56 17.74 27.37
C TYR A 440 14.89 16.40 26.71
N SER A 441 13.94 15.46 26.70
CA SER A 441 14.10 14.14 26.09
C SER A 441 14.36 14.22 24.58
N LEU A 442 13.75 15.18 23.87
CA LEU A 442 14.06 15.51 22.48
C LEU A 442 15.53 15.97 22.33
N GLY A 443 16.04 16.86 23.19
CA GLY A 443 17.44 17.30 23.16
C GLY A 443 18.42 16.12 23.27
N ILE A 444 18.18 15.22 24.24
CA ILE A 444 18.95 13.98 24.39
C ILE A 444 18.78 13.04 23.18
N THR A 445 17.58 12.99 22.58
CA THR A 445 17.31 12.16 21.39
C THR A 445 18.02 12.69 20.14
N ILE A 446 18.10 14.01 19.96
CA ILE A 446 18.92 14.62 18.90
C ILE A 446 20.39 14.27 19.14
N TRP A 447 20.88 14.34 20.39
CA TRP A 447 22.24 13.89 20.72
C TRP A 447 22.48 12.40 20.41
N GLU A 448 21.53 11.52 20.73
CA GLU A 448 21.58 10.08 20.38
C GLU A 448 21.68 9.88 18.86
N ILE A 449 20.84 10.56 18.09
CA ILE A 449 20.83 10.53 16.62
C ILE A 449 22.19 10.98 16.06
N PHE A 450 22.74 12.10 16.54
CA PHE A 450 24.01 12.64 16.02
C PHE A 450 25.26 11.89 16.51
N SER A 451 25.23 11.27 17.69
CA SER A 451 26.34 10.46 18.19
C SER A 451 26.31 9.00 17.69
N GLY A 452 25.12 8.46 17.43
CA GLY A 452 24.90 7.01 17.27
C GLY A 452 25.13 6.21 18.56
N ARG A 453 25.24 6.86 19.72
CA ARG A 453 25.59 6.28 21.02
C ARG A 453 24.43 6.38 22.01
N VAL A 454 24.40 5.48 22.99
CA VAL A 454 23.48 5.56 24.12
C VAL A 454 23.91 6.71 25.04
N PRO A 455 23.01 7.63 25.46
CA PRO A 455 23.37 8.73 26.34
C PRO A 455 23.93 8.24 27.68
N PHE A 456 25.01 8.88 28.12
CA PHE A 456 25.75 8.56 29.35
C PHE A 456 26.21 7.09 29.45
N SER A 457 26.52 6.42 28.33
CA SER A 457 26.82 4.98 28.25
C SER A 457 27.81 4.42 29.29
N GLU A 458 28.74 5.27 29.73
CA GLU A 458 29.80 5.06 30.71
C GLU A 458 29.35 5.23 32.17
N VAL A 459 28.17 5.82 32.40
CA VAL A 459 27.57 6.06 33.72
C VAL A 459 26.60 4.92 34.08
N SER A 460 26.73 4.35 35.28
CA SER A 460 25.76 3.38 35.80
C SER A 460 24.44 4.04 36.17
N ASP A 461 23.31 3.40 35.82
CA ASP A 461 21.94 3.86 36.12
C ASP A 461 21.77 4.26 37.61
N ARG A 462 22.44 3.54 38.53
CA ARG A 462 22.40 3.78 39.98
C ARG A 462 22.91 5.15 40.42
N VAL A 463 23.75 5.80 39.61
CA VAL A 463 24.31 7.14 39.89
C VAL A 463 23.89 8.17 38.84
N LEU A 464 23.10 7.78 37.84
CA LEU A 464 22.68 8.64 36.73
C LEU A 464 21.90 9.87 37.22
N ALA A 465 20.97 9.70 38.16
CA ALA A 465 20.24 10.82 38.77
C ALA A 465 21.21 11.85 39.39
N ARG A 466 22.16 11.41 40.22
CA ARG A 466 23.23 12.27 40.79
C ARG A 466 24.09 12.96 39.73
N VAL A 467 24.34 12.31 38.60
CA VAL A 467 25.13 12.89 37.50
C VAL A 467 24.34 13.96 36.74
N VAL A 468 23.07 13.71 36.46
CA VAL A 468 22.21 14.61 35.66
C VAL A 468 21.63 15.77 36.51
N VAL A 469 21.24 15.48 37.75
CA VAL A 469 20.62 16.42 38.71
C VAL A 469 21.70 17.13 39.54
N ASP A 470 22.41 16.43 40.43
CA ASP A 470 23.31 17.08 41.40
C ASP A 470 24.52 17.73 40.72
N ARG A 471 25.10 17.07 39.70
CA ARG A 471 26.29 17.56 38.98
C ARG A 471 25.97 18.37 37.72
N GLN A 472 24.69 18.43 37.32
CA GLN A 472 24.23 19.07 36.08
C GLN A 472 25.01 18.65 34.82
N GLN A 473 25.56 17.43 34.81
CA GLN A 473 26.34 16.95 33.67
C GLN A 473 25.42 16.70 32.46
N ARG A 474 25.92 17.03 31.27
CA ARG A 474 25.28 16.75 29.97
C ARG A 474 26.30 16.08 29.05
N PRO A 475 25.87 15.33 28.03
CA PRO A 475 26.78 14.72 27.06
C PRO A 475 27.56 15.76 26.24
N ASP A 476 28.81 15.44 25.89
CA ASP A 476 29.65 16.29 25.02
C ASP A 476 29.11 16.36 23.58
N ARG A 477 29.44 17.44 22.86
CA ARG A 477 28.98 17.65 21.48
C ARG A 477 29.41 16.49 20.55
N PRO A 478 28.49 15.84 19.80
CA PRO A 478 28.85 14.81 18.84
C PRO A 478 29.71 15.36 17.69
N GLU A 479 30.74 14.62 17.28
CA GLU A 479 31.65 14.99 16.17
C GLU A 479 30.92 15.23 14.83
N LEU A 480 29.80 14.55 14.62
CA LEU A 480 28.97 14.69 13.41
C LEU A 480 28.04 15.92 13.45
N LEU A 481 27.84 16.55 14.62
CA LEU A 481 27.00 17.74 14.78
C LEU A 481 27.84 19.02 14.61
N LYS A 482 28.15 19.35 13.35
CA LYS A 482 29.05 20.47 13.00
C LYS A 482 28.38 21.85 13.00
N GLN A 483 27.05 21.90 13.10
CA GLN A 483 26.25 23.12 13.00
C GLN A 483 25.98 23.68 14.40
N ASP A 484 26.59 24.83 14.71
CA ASP A 484 26.48 25.48 16.02
C ASP A 484 25.02 25.81 16.37
N ALA A 485 24.25 26.37 15.42
CA ALA A 485 22.85 26.72 15.65
C ALA A 485 21.95 25.51 16.03
N VAL A 486 22.27 24.28 15.60
CA VAL A 486 21.54 23.08 16.04
C VAL A 486 22.03 22.62 17.42
N TRP A 487 23.33 22.75 17.69
CA TRP A 487 23.88 22.49 19.02
C TRP A 487 23.32 23.45 20.09
N ASP A 488 23.20 24.74 19.77
CA ASP A 488 22.59 25.75 20.64
C ASP A 488 21.12 25.44 20.96
N VAL A 489 20.38 24.87 20.00
CA VAL A 489 19.01 24.38 20.23
C VAL A 489 19.02 23.19 21.18
N VAL A 490 19.88 22.18 20.94
CA VAL A 490 20.04 21.02 21.85
C VAL A 490 20.40 21.48 23.27
N GLN A 491 21.30 22.45 23.40
CA GLN A 491 21.73 22.97 24.70
C GLN A 491 20.61 23.70 25.45
N ARG A 492 19.75 24.45 24.75
CA ARG A 492 18.57 25.07 25.36
C ARG A 492 17.50 24.03 25.73
N CYS A 493 17.30 23.01 24.90
CA CYS A 493 16.33 21.94 25.16
C CYS A 493 16.61 21.19 26.47
N TRP A 494 17.88 20.91 26.82
CA TRP A 494 18.24 20.15 28.02
C TRP A 494 18.62 20.99 29.26
N THR A 495 18.20 22.26 29.29
CA THR A 495 18.41 23.18 30.42
C THR A 495 17.87 22.57 31.73
N ALA A 496 18.56 22.80 32.85
CA ALA A 496 18.20 22.24 34.15
C ALA A 496 16.77 22.62 34.57
N ASP A 497 16.48 23.91 34.66
CA ASP A 497 15.15 24.45 34.93
C ASP A 497 14.19 24.16 33.75
N PRO A 498 13.03 23.50 33.99
CA PRO A 498 12.03 23.26 32.95
C PRO A 498 11.40 24.53 32.38
N VAL A 499 11.30 25.62 33.15
CA VAL A 499 10.67 26.88 32.70
C VAL A 499 11.56 27.62 31.72
N SER A 500 12.89 27.50 31.87
CA SER A 500 13.89 28.05 30.95
C SER A 500 14.04 27.29 29.62
N ARG A 501 13.40 26.13 29.45
CA ARG A 501 13.44 25.36 28.19
C ARG A 501 12.52 26.00 27.15
N PRO A 502 12.91 26.06 25.86
CA PRO A 502 12.04 26.54 24.80
C PRO A 502 10.81 25.63 24.63
N SER A 503 9.67 26.20 24.23
CA SER A 503 8.54 25.36 23.82
C SER A 503 8.88 24.63 22.50
N ILE A 504 8.23 23.49 22.24
CA ILE A 504 8.46 22.75 20.99
C ILE A 504 8.17 23.59 19.73
N ALA A 505 7.27 24.57 19.82
CA ALA A 505 6.99 25.53 18.74
C ALA A 505 8.18 26.48 18.49
N ILE A 506 8.87 26.93 19.55
CA ILE A 506 10.11 27.72 19.44
C ILE A 506 11.22 26.85 18.86
N VAL A 507 11.40 25.61 19.33
CA VAL A 507 12.38 24.65 18.76
C VAL A 507 12.13 24.40 17.27
N GLN A 508 10.87 24.25 16.88
CA GLN A 508 10.45 24.12 15.47
C GLN A 508 10.78 25.39 14.67
N GLN A 509 10.54 26.58 15.23
CA GLN A 509 10.85 27.86 14.59
C GLN A 509 12.36 28.09 14.44
N ASP A 510 13.16 27.77 15.44
CA ASP A 510 14.62 27.98 15.44
C ASP A 510 15.35 27.07 14.45
N LEU A 511 14.85 25.84 14.26
CA LEU A 511 15.43 24.87 13.34
C LEU A 511 14.90 25.00 11.90
N LYS A 512 13.76 25.65 11.67
CA LYS A 512 13.17 25.86 10.33
C LYS A 512 14.03 26.68 9.36
N PRO A 513 14.80 27.71 9.76
CA PRO A 513 15.76 28.37 8.87
C PRO A 513 16.89 27.44 8.44
N LEU A 514 17.32 26.52 9.31
CA LEU A 514 18.46 25.64 9.06
C LEU A 514 18.15 24.51 8.06
N THR A 515 16.87 24.29 7.74
CA THR A 515 16.44 23.37 6.67
C THR A 515 16.44 24.02 5.28
N HIS A 516 16.78 25.30 5.15
CA HIS A 516 16.88 26.03 3.88
C HIS A 516 18.22 26.79 3.80
N PRO A 517 19.09 26.55 2.80
CA PRO A 517 20.34 27.29 2.68
C PRO A 517 20.08 28.77 2.34
N SER A 518 20.62 29.68 3.15
CA SER A 518 20.47 31.12 3.00
C SER A 518 21.32 31.68 1.85
N SER A 519 20.68 32.30 0.86
CA SER A 519 21.34 33.07 -0.19
C SER A 519 21.61 34.51 0.26
N GLN A 520 22.79 35.04 -0.11
CA GLN A 520 23.17 36.43 0.13
C GLN A 520 22.31 37.37 -0.74
N GLN A 521 21.82 38.48 -0.17
CA GLN A 521 21.04 39.49 -0.90
C GLN A 521 21.92 40.44 -1.72
N PRO A 522 21.56 40.71 -2.99
CA PRO A 522 21.92 41.94 -3.69
C PRO A 522 20.96 43.09 -3.36
N SER A 523 21.40 44.31 -3.64
CA SER A 523 20.81 45.58 -3.18
C SER A 523 19.46 45.99 -3.81
N ALA A 524 18.71 46.80 -3.06
CA ALA A 524 17.45 47.40 -3.48
C ALA A 524 17.60 48.40 -4.64
N ALA A 525 17.12 48.02 -5.83
CA ALA A 525 16.74 48.91 -6.92
C ALA A 525 15.75 48.21 -7.86
N ASN A 526 14.47 48.22 -7.49
CA ASN A 526 13.26 48.17 -8.33
C ASN A 526 12.08 47.73 -7.45
N ALA A 527 11.13 48.64 -7.22
CA ALA A 527 9.90 48.35 -6.47
C ALA A 527 8.76 48.06 -7.45
N PHE A 528 7.86 47.15 -7.05
CA PHE A 528 6.64 46.73 -7.74
C PHE A 528 6.85 45.95 -9.05
N ASP A 529 6.85 44.62 -8.94
CA ASP A 529 5.72 43.81 -9.41
C ASP A 529 5.69 42.45 -8.70
N LEU A 530 4.50 41.84 -8.59
CA LEU A 530 4.32 40.44 -8.18
C LEU A 530 4.12 39.57 -9.43
N PRO A 531 5.06 38.67 -9.76
CA PRO A 531 4.78 37.58 -10.69
C PRO A 531 5.31 36.23 -10.12
N PRO A 532 5.23 35.08 -10.82
CA PRO A 532 4.36 33.99 -10.40
C PRO A 532 5.14 32.65 -10.19
N TRP A 533 4.40 31.52 -10.20
CA TRP A 533 4.87 30.13 -10.26
C TRP A 533 5.45 29.53 -8.96
N VAL A 534 4.62 28.75 -8.27
CA VAL A 534 5.08 27.61 -7.47
C VAL A 534 5.11 26.40 -8.41
N ASP A 535 6.27 26.09 -8.99
CA ASP A 535 6.38 24.95 -9.90
C ASP A 535 6.71 23.66 -9.13
N THR A 536 5.65 22.95 -8.71
CA THR A 536 5.73 21.59 -8.17
C THR A 536 5.21 20.59 -9.20
N THR A 537 5.97 20.41 -10.29
CA THR A 537 5.66 19.46 -11.39
C THR A 537 4.18 19.49 -11.75
N GLU A 538 3.69 20.68 -12.09
CA GLU A 538 2.29 20.86 -12.41
C GLU A 538 1.98 20.17 -13.75
N LEU A 539 0.91 19.38 -13.79
CA LEU A 539 0.28 19.07 -15.07
C LEU A 539 -0.25 20.40 -15.62
N THR A 540 0.26 20.81 -16.79
CA THR A 540 -0.23 22.00 -17.48
C THR A 540 -1.74 21.89 -17.73
N ALA A 541 -2.42 23.02 -17.78
CA ALA A 541 -3.89 23.13 -17.74
C ALA A 541 -4.64 22.54 -18.95
N GLU A 542 -3.98 21.77 -19.81
CA GLU A 542 -4.49 21.28 -21.10
C GLU A 542 -5.10 19.87 -21.03
N SER A 543 -4.78 19.06 -20.00
CA SER A 543 -5.39 17.73 -19.79
C SER A 543 -6.71 17.77 -19.01
N TRP A 544 -7.20 18.97 -18.67
CA TRP A 544 -8.45 19.21 -17.97
C TRP A 544 -9.42 19.96 -18.88
N ARG A 545 -10.69 19.56 -18.86
CA ARG A 545 -11.80 20.36 -19.39
C ARG A 545 -12.92 20.35 -18.34
N PRO A 546 -13.56 21.51 -18.04
CA PRO A 546 -14.82 21.50 -17.31
C PRO A 546 -15.87 20.76 -18.15
N ALA A 547 -16.89 20.19 -17.49
CA ALA A 547 -18.01 19.59 -18.20
C ALA A 547 -18.76 20.67 -19.00
N GLU A 548 -19.05 20.41 -20.28
CA GLU A 548 -19.93 21.29 -21.04
C GLU A 548 -21.36 21.15 -20.51
N PRO A 549 -22.21 22.20 -20.52
CA PRO A 549 -23.61 22.09 -20.11
C PRO A 549 -24.40 21.02 -20.88
N SER A 550 -23.93 20.63 -22.08
CA SER A 550 -24.48 19.54 -22.88
C SER A 550 -24.14 18.12 -22.40
N ASP A 551 -23.12 17.95 -21.56
CA ASP A 551 -22.69 16.64 -21.04
C ASP A 551 -23.56 16.17 -19.86
N VAL A 552 -24.45 17.04 -19.34
CA VAL A 552 -25.30 16.77 -18.18
C VAL A 552 -26.65 16.22 -18.63
N VAL A 553 -26.93 14.96 -18.29
CA VAL A 553 -28.24 14.32 -18.52
C VAL A 553 -29.27 14.95 -17.58
N SER A 554 -30.01 15.94 -18.10
CA SER A 554 -30.85 16.83 -17.29
C SER A 554 -32.05 16.14 -16.64
N LYS A 555 -32.18 16.28 -15.31
CA LYS A 555 -33.48 16.30 -14.61
C LYS A 555 -33.62 17.54 -13.72
N THR A 556 -33.66 18.68 -14.41
CA THR A 556 -34.34 19.94 -14.06
C THR A 556 -34.02 20.65 -12.72
N THR A 557 -33.33 21.79 -12.89
CA THR A 557 -33.66 23.13 -12.33
C THR A 557 -33.66 23.33 -10.82
N SER A 558 -32.54 23.84 -10.29
CA SER A 558 -32.55 24.89 -9.27
C SER A 558 -31.29 25.76 -9.35
N ASN A 559 -31.32 26.98 -8.79
CA ASN A 559 -30.26 27.99 -8.92
C ASN A 559 -28.91 27.65 -8.22
N SER A 560 -28.66 26.39 -7.84
CA SER A 560 -27.37 25.97 -7.28
C SER A 560 -26.30 25.71 -8.36
N GLU A 561 -26.68 25.29 -9.56
CA GLU A 561 -25.75 24.86 -10.61
C GLU A 561 -24.80 25.98 -11.10
N SER A 562 -25.26 27.24 -11.09
CA SER A 562 -24.45 28.40 -11.51
C SER A 562 -23.30 28.72 -10.56
N ASP A 563 -23.53 28.59 -9.25
CA ASP A 563 -22.53 28.89 -8.23
C ASP A 563 -21.45 27.81 -8.21
N TRP A 564 -21.84 26.56 -8.52
CA TRP A 564 -20.94 25.41 -8.58
C TRP A 564 -19.90 25.49 -9.68
N MET A 565 -20.34 25.69 -10.93
CA MET A 565 -19.42 25.80 -12.07
C MET A 565 -18.50 27.02 -11.93
N SER A 566 -19.01 28.11 -11.37
CA SER A 566 -18.22 29.32 -11.06
C SER A 566 -17.11 29.06 -10.04
N LEU A 567 -17.40 28.29 -8.97
CA LEU A 567 -16.41 27.90 -7.96
C LEU A 567 -15.33 26.96 -8.51
N VAL A 568 -15.71 25.97 -9.33
CA VAL A 568 -14.77 25.02 -9.94
C VAL A 568 -13.88 25.70 -10.99
N GLN A 569 -14.42 26.67 -11.75
CA GLN A 569 -13.61 27.51 -12.65
C GLN A 569 -12.66 28.44 -11.89
N ALA A 570 -13.08 29.02 -10.76
CA ALA A 570 -12.24 29.90 -9.95
C ALA A 570 -11.14 29.15 -9.16
N TYR A 571 -11.39 27.90 -8.77
CA TYR A 571 -10.49 27.08 -7.95
C TYR A 571 -10.39 25.64 -8.51
N PRO A 572 -9.68 25.43 -9.64
CA PRO A 572 -9.66 24.15 -10.33
C PRO A 572 -9.04 23.03 -9.48
N PRO A 573 -9.60 21.81 -9.56
CA PRO A 573 -9.16 20.69 -8.72
C PRO A 573 -7.86 20.08 -9.22
N LYS A 574 -6.94 19.76 -8.31
CA LYS A 574 -5.61 19.21 -8.63
C LYS A 574 -5.58 17.69 -8.44
N TRP A 575 -5.35 16.96 -9.54
CA TRP A 575 -5.13 15.50 -9.53
C TRP A 575 -3.71 15.17 -9.07
N THR A 576 -3.54 14.11 -8.29
CA THR A 576 -2.22 13.63 -7.82
C THR A 576 -1.97 12.20 -8.25
N ARG A 577 -0.80 11.93 -8.83
CA ARG A 577 -0.36 10.57 -9.17
C ARG A 577 0.27 9.85 -7.98
N GLY A 578 0.06 8.55 -7.91
CA GLY A 578 0.76 7.64 -7.01
C GLY A 578 2.12 7.22 -7.56
N THR A 579 2.89 6.51 -6.75
CA THR A 579 4.14 5.83 -7.16
C THR A 579 3.92 4.32 -7.28
N PRO A 580 4.16 3.68 -8.43
CA PRO A 580 4.69 4.25 -9.68
C PRO A 580 3.68 5.18 -10.40
N ASN A 581 4.22 6.15 -11.15
CA ASN A 581 3.51 7.28 -11.81
C ASN A 581 2.40 6.92 -12.85
N THR A 582 1.92 5.68 -12.88
CA THR A 582 0.89 5.13 -13.77
C THR A 582 -0.50 5.07 -13.12
N TYR A 583 -0.67 5.65 -11.93
CA TYR A 583 -1.92 5.65 -11.18
C TYR A 583 -2.22 7.04 -10.62
N ILE A 584 -3.49 7.34 -10.47
CA ILE A 584 -4.05 8.54 -9.87
C ILE A 584 -4.63 8.15 -8.52
N ASP A 585 -4.07 8.74 -7.48
CA ASP A 585 -4.36 8.37 -6.09
C ASP A 585 -5.36 9.32 -5.44
N SER A 586 -5.38 10.61 -5.83
CA SER A 586 -6.32 11.56 -5.25
C SER A 586 -6.66 12.75 -6.16
N LEU A 587 -7.75 13.42 -5.81
CA LEU A 587 -8.17 14.72 -6.34
C LEU A 587 -8.35 15.71 -5.17
N ARG A 588 -7.67 16.85 -5.22
CA ARG A 588 -7.74 17.89 -4.18
C ARG A 588 -8.48 19.14 -4.66
N PHE A 589 -9.40 19.61 -3.83
CA PHE A 589 -10.11 20.89 -3.95
C PHE A 589 -9.53 21.90 -2.96
N PRO A 590 -9.22 23.15 -3.35
CA PRO A 590 -8.64 24.15 -2.44
C PRO A 590 -9.54 24.58 -1.28
N ARG A 591 -10.86 24.38 -1.38
CA ARG A 591 -11.86 24.77 -0.37
C ARG A 591 -13.01 23.77 -0.27
N VAL A 592 -13.70 23.82 0.86
CA VAL A 592 -15.00 23.18 1.08
C VAL A 592 -15.98 23.62 -0.02
N LEU A 593 -16.68 22.65 -0.61
CA LEU A 593 -17.60 22.89 -1.71
C LEU A 593 -18.95 23.44 -1.20
N THR A 594 -19.59 22.81 -0.21
CA THR A 594 -20.84 23.30 0.44
C THR A 594 -20.87 22.95 1.93
N ASP A 595 -21.74 23.65 2.66
CA ASP A 595 -22.19 23.41 4.03
C ASP A 595 -23.24 22.29 4.18
N ARG A 596 -23.86 21.86 3.08
CA ARG A 596 -24.81 20.72 3.05
C ARG A 596 -24.09 19.36 3.18
N PRO A 597 -24.78 18.28 3.55
CA PRO A 597 -24.22 16.93 3.50
C PRO A 597 -24.25 16.38 2.06
N TYR A 598 -23.08 16.00 1.54
CA TYR A 598 -22.90 15.37 0.22
C TYR A 598 -21.95 14.17 0.31
N ALA A 599 -21.96 13.35 -0.74
CA ALA A 599 -21.03 12.26 -0.96
C ALA A 599 -20.39 12.39 -2.35
N TYR A 600 -19.30 11.65 -2.58
CA TYR A 600 -18.64 11.58 -3.89
C TYR A 600 -18.83 10.19 -4.51
N ARG A 601 -19.30 10.14 -5.76
CA ARG A 601 -19.40 8.93 -6.58
C ARG A 601 -18.31 8.94 -7.65
N VAL A 602 -17.62 7.81 -7.82
CA VAL A 602 -16.45 7.72 -8.71
C VAL A 602 -16.69 6.67 -9.78
N ILE A 603 -16.69 7.08 -11.04
CA ILE A 603 -16.86 6.21 -12.21
C ILE A 603 -15.53 6.19 -12.98
N VAL A 604 -15.07 4.99 -13.38
CA VAL A 604 -13.83 4.76 -14.13
C VAL A 604 -14.13 3.94 -15.37
N GLY A 605 -13.96 4.52 -16.55
CA GLY A 605 -14.46 3.93 -17.80
C GLY A 605 -15.97 3.75 -17.73
N GLU A 606 -16.42 2.52 -17.90
CA GLU A 606 -17.82 2.09 -17.71
C GLU A 606 -18.09 1.53 -16.30
N THR A 607 -17.07 1.45 -15.44
CA THR A 607 -17.16 0.83 -14.11
C THR A 607 -17.44 1.87 -13.04
N ASP A 608 -18.58 1.76 -12.36
CA ASP A 608 -18.89 2.55 -11.16
C ASP A 608 -18.18 1.94 -9.94
N LEU A 609 -17.31 2.72 -9.28
CA LEU A 609 -16.66 2.34 -8.02
C LEU A 609 -17.49 2.72 -6.79
N GLY A 610 -18.69 3.28 -6.99
CA GLY A 610 -19.67 3.57 -5.97
C GLY A 610 -19.48 4.94 -5.31
N THR A 611 -20.30 5.17 -4.29
CA THR A 611 -20.43 6.45 -3.58
C THR A 611 -19.86 6.34 -2.16
N GLN A 612 -18.99 7.28 -1.76
CA GLN A 612 -18.46 7.36 -0.38
C GLN A 612 -18.70 8.75 0.21
N LEU A 613 -18.96 8.79 1.52
CA LEU A 613 -19.08 10.02 2.28
C LEU A 613 -17.76 10.81 2.26
N THR A 614 -17.87 12.14 2.31
CA THR A 614 -16.71 13.04 2.27
C THR A 614 -15.74 12.78 3.43
N ASN A 615 -14.44 12.71 3.12
CA ASN A 615 -13.39 12.78 4.15
C ASN A 615 -13.50 14.10 4.95
N PRO A 616 -13.13 14.10 6.25
CA PRO A 616 -13.02 15.33 7.02
C PRO A 616 -11.98 16.28 6.39
N LEU A 617 -12.24 17.58 6.51
CA LEU A 617 -11.46 18.64 5.86
C LEU A 617 -9.99 18.64 6.30
N GLY A 618 -9.12 19.00 5.36
CA GLY A 618 -7.71 19.25 5.63
C GLY A 618 -7.50 20.47 6.53
N PRO A 619 -6.33 20.61 7.18
CA PRO A 619 -6.03 21.74 8.08
C PRO A 619 -6.07 23.13 7.41
N ASP A 620 -5.99 23.15 6.08
CA ASP A 620 -6.06 24.31 5.19
C ASP A 620 -7.48 24.58 4.65
N GLY A 621 -8.47 23.78 5.04
CA GLY A 621 -9.83 23.80 4.47
C GLY A 621 -9.93 23.12 3.10
N SER A 622 -8.85 22.49 2.60
CA SER A 622 -8.89 21.71 1.37
C SER A 622 -9.59 20.38 1.58
N GLN A 623 -10.19 19.85 0.52
CA GLN A 623 -10.90 18.57 0.54
C GLN A 623 -10.23 17.61 -0.45
N VAL A 624 -9.97 16.38 0.01
CA VAL A 624 -9.24 15.38 -0.79
C VAL A 624 -10.12 14.14 -0.98
N ILE A 625 -10.44 13.86 -2.24
CA ILE A 625 -11.05 12.60 -2.68
C ILE A 625 -9.90 11.62 -2.89
N ASN A 626 -9.78 10.64 -2.00
CA ASN A 626 -8.75 9.61 -2.09
C ASN A 626 -9.28 8.43 -2.91
N LEU A 627 -8.81 8.27 -4.15
CA LEU A 627 -9.25 7.23 -5.08
C LEU A 627 -8.77 5.83 -4.65
N LEU A 628 -7.70 5.75 -3.84
CA LEU A 628 -7.27 4.50 -3.20
C LEU A 628 -8.40 3.86 -2.37
N ASN A 629 -9.28 4.68 -1.77
CA ASN A 629 -10.42 4.20 -0.98
C ASN A 629 -11.51 3.55 -1.85
N TYR A 630 -11.60 3.91 -3.14
CA TYR A 630 -12.61 3.41 -4.07
C TYR A 630 -12.16 2.14 -4.80
N ASN A 631 -10.85 1.96 -4.99
CA ASN A 631 -10.27 0.85 -5.75
C ASN A 631 -9.33 -0.04 -4.90
N ALA A 632 -9.79 -0.39 -3.69
CA ALA A 632 -9.15 -1.37 -2.80
C ALA A 632 -7.65 -1.16 -2.55
N GLY A 633 -7.23 0.09 -2.31
CA GLY A 633 -5.84 0.46 -2.04
C GLY A 633 -4.94 0.55 -3.28
N ARG A 634 -5.48 0.34 -4.48
CA ARG A 634 -4.81 0.59 -5.76
C ARG A 634 -5.33 1.93 -6.30
N GLY A 635 -4.46 2.80 -6.80
CA GLY A 635 -4.91 4.01 -7.48
C GLY A 635 -5.70 3.67 -8.74
N VAL A 636 -6.35 4.66 -9.35
CA VAL A 636 -7.01 4.47 -10.65
C VAL A 636 -5.96 4.63 -11.74
N ALA A 637 -5.84 3.69 -12.67
CA ALA A 637 -4.84 3.76 -13.73
C ALA A 637 -4.96 5.08 -14.51
N ASP A 638 -3.85 5.80 -14.71
CA ASP A 638 -3.86 7.12 -15.35
C ASP A 638 -4.26 7.05 -16.83
N THR A 639 -4.32 5.84 -17.39
CA THR A 639 -4.78 5.45 -18.72
C THR A 639 -6.30 5.23 -18.84
N MET A 640 -7.08 5.36 -17.76
CA MET A 640 -8.54 5.19 -17.77
C MET A 640 -9.27 6.52 -17.53
N PRO A 641 -10.38 6.82 -18.22
CA PRO A 641 -11.16 8.04 -17.95
C PRO A 641 -11.85 7.93 -16.60
N ILE A 642 -11.81 9.00 -15.81
CA ILE A 642 -12.40 9.07 -14.46
C ILE A 642 -13.45 10.17 -14.47
N SER A 643 -14.63 9.90 -13.91
CA SER A 643 -15.67 10.91 -13.67
C SER A 643 -16.00 10.92 -12.17
N ILE A 644 -15.95 12.09 -11.56
CA ILE A 644 -16.27 12.32 -10.16
C ILE A 644 -17.59 13.08 -10.10
N LEU A 645 -18.61 12.51 -9.46
CA LEU A 645 -19.89 13.17 -9.21
C LEU A 645 -20.02 13.52 -7.73
N VAL A 646 -20.69 14.63 -7.44
CA VAL A 646 -21.22 14.96 -6.11
C VAL A 646 -22.66 14.46 -6.05
N VAL A 647 -23.00 13.78 -4.97
CA VAL A 647 -24.37 13.36 -4.65
C VAL A 647 -24.83 14.18 -3.44
N ASP A 648 -25.83 15.05 -3.60
CA ASP A 648 -26.46 15.76 -2.49
C ASP A 648 -27.33 14.77 -1.70
N LEU A 649 -27.00 14.54 -0.42
CA LEU A 649 -27.64 13.52 0.41
C LEU A 649 -29.02 13.94 0.93
N THR A 650 -29.48 15.16 0.62
CA THR A 650 -30.79 15.68 1.02
C THR A 650 -31.86 15.52 -0.07
N ASN A 651 -31.46 15.40 -1.34
CA ASN A 651 -32.39 15.28 -2.47
C ASN A 651 -31.97 14.22 -3.53
N GLU A 652 -30.88 13.49 -3.31
CA GLU A 652 -30.30 12.47 -4.18
C GLU A 652 -29.93 12.97 -5.60
N GLN A 653 -29.77 14.28 -5.80
CA GLN A 653 -29.27 14.80 -7.09
C GLN A 653 -27.77 14.57 -7.24
N GLU A 654 -27.39 14.11 -8.44
CA GLU A 654 -26.00 13.91 -8.83
C GLU A 654 -25.54 15.03 -9.77
N THR A 655 -24.35 15.59 -9.54
CA THR A 655 -23.73 16.63 -10.39
C THR A 655 -22.29 16.25 -10.72
N LEU A 656 -21.92 16.28 -12.01
CA LEU A 656 -20.56 15.98 -12.45
C LEU A 656 -19.59 17.09 -12.01
N LEU A 657 -18.62 16.76 -11.16
CA LEU A 657 -17.69 17.71 -10.52
C LEU A 657 -16.33 17.79 -11.24
N ALA A 658 -15.80 16.65 -11.67
CA ALA A 658 -14.49 16.60 -12.33
C ALA A 658 -14.39 15.39 -13.26
N LYS A 659 -13.65 15.54 -14.36
CA LYS A 659 -13.35 14.47 -15.31
C LYS A 659 -11.85 14.41 -15.61
N TRP A 660 -11.25 13.23 -15.47
CA TRP A 660 -9.93 12.91 -16.00
C TRP A 660 -10.13 12.22 -17.36
N ASN A 661 -9.40 12.65 -18.39
CA ASN A 661 -9.42 11.98 -19.68
C ASN A 661 -7.99 11.57 -20.10
N PRO A 662 -7.65 10.28 -20.10
CA PRO A 662 -6.33 9.78 -20.51
C PRO A 662 -6.05 10.02 -22.00
N LEU A 663 -7.08 10.18 -22.82
CA LEU A 663 -6.98 10.40 -24.26
C LEU A 663 -6.60 11.85 -24.63
N ALA A 664 -6.35 12.71 -23.63
CA ALA A 664 -5.90 14.09 -23.81
C ALA A 664 -4.39 14.23 -24.13
N ASP A 665 -3.65 13.13 -24.31
CA ASP A 665 -2.33 13.19 -24.94
C ASP A 665 -2.47 13.59 -26.42
N SER A 666 -2.13 14.85 -26.68
CA SER A 666 -2.14 15.46 -28.00
C SER A 666 -0.96 14.99 -28.86
N LEU A 667 -1.13 15.03 -30.18
CA LEU A 667 -0.06 14.70 -31.13
C LEU A 667 1.22 15.54 -30.91
N SER A 668 1.12 16.76 -30.38
CA SER A 668 2.28 17.62 -30.10
C SER A 668 3.19 17.09 -28.98
N LYS A 669 2.62 16.41 -27.97
CA LYS A 669 3.40 15.74 -26.92
C LYS A 669 4.10 14.50 -27.46
N PHE A 670 3.39 13.71 -28.28
CA PHE A 670 3.98 12.60 -29.04
C PHE A 670 5.15 13.07 -29.94
N GLU A 671 4.96 14.15 -30.70
CA GLU A 671 6.00 14.79 -31.53
C GLU A 671 7.23 15.20 -30.72
N SER A 672 7.07 15.84 -29.55
CA SER A 672 8.20 16.27 -28.71
C SER A 672 9.02 15.09 -28.16
N GLU A 673 8.34 14.03 -27.71
CA GLU A 673 9.00 12.85 -27.16
C GLU A 673 9.62 12.01 -28.29
N TRP A 674 8.94 11.91 -29.44
CA TRP A 674 9.45 11.24 -30.64
C TRP A 674 10.74 11.88 -31.15
N ARG A 675 10.79 13.22 -31.29
CA ARG A 675 12.02 13.91 -31.69
C ARG A 675 13.18 13.56 -30.78
N ARG A 676 12.97 13.65 -29.45
CA ARG A 676 13.98 13.30 -28.44
C ARG A 676 14.47 11.86 -28.55
N VAL A 677 13.56 10.91 -28.82
CA VAL A 677 13.90 9.49 -28.98
C VAL A 677 14.64 9.23 -30.29
N VAL A 678 14.23 9.85 -31.41
CA VAL A 678 14.88 9.69 -32.73
C VAL A 678 16.27 10.32 -32.79
N GLU A 679 16.48 11.46 -32.12
CA GLU A 679 17.81 12.06 -31.95
C GLU A 679 18.80 11.10 -31.27
N ALA A 680 18.30 10.24 -30.35
CA ALA A 680 19.10 9.26 -29.63
C ALA A 680 19.17 7.86 -30.30
N HIS A 681 18.12 7.44 -31.02
CA HIS A 681 17.92 6.04 -31.46
C HIS A 681 17.25 5.91 -32.85
N ARG A 682 17.73 6.67 -33.85
CA ARG A 682 17.20 6.76 -35.25
C ARG A 682 16.45 5.51 -35.79
N PRO A 683 15.33 5.69 -36.52
CA PRO A 683 14.59 4.59 -37.17
C PRO A 683 15.47 3.67 -38.01
N ILE A 684 15.22 2.36 -37.92
CA ILE A 684 16.00 1.32 -38.59
C ILE A 684 15.20 0.78 -39.77
N TRP A 685 15.69 0.97 -40.99
CA TRP A 685 15.04 0.48 -42.20
C TRP A 685 15.54 -0.93 -42.58
N VAL A 686 14.62 -1.83 -42.91
CA VAL A 686 14.91 -3.24 -43.21
C VAL A 686 14.73 -3.52 -44.69
N ARG A 687 15.79 -4.00 -45.34
CA ARG A 687 15.78 -4.40 -46.75
C ARG A 687 15.21 -5.80 -46.93
N GLY A 688 14.38 -5.99 -47.95
CA GLY A 688 13.83 -7.27 -48.37
C GLY A 688 14.78 -8.14 -49.19
N ASN A 689 14.23 -9.19 -49.80
CA ASN A 689 14.93 -10.02 -50.79
C ASN A 689 14.19 -9.97 -52.14
N PRO A 690 14.77 -9.38 -53.21
CA PRO A 690 16.12 -8.84 -53.31
C PRO A 690 16.31 -7.51 -52.55
N SER A 691 17.55 -7.25 -52.13
CA SER A 691 17.92 -6.14 -51.24
C SER A 691 17.73 -4.72 -51.82
N THR A 692 17.22 -4.60 -53.05
CA THR A 692 16.81 -3.33 -53.69
C THR A 692 15.44 -2.83 -53.24
N TYR A 693 14.81 -3.49 -52.27
CA TYR A 693 13.51 -3.12 -51.71
C TYR A 693 13.61 -2.97 -50.19
N ILE A 694 12.78 -2.10 -49.63
CA ILE A 694 12.59 -1.85 -48.21
C ILE A 694 11.24 -2.46 -47.82
N ASP A 695 11.27 -3.45 -46.93
CA ASP A 695 10.10 -4.25 -46.56
C ASP A 695 9.46 -3.75 -45.26
N SER A 696 10.25 -3.18 -44.35
CA SER A 696 9.74 -2.60 -43.10
C SER A 696 10.63 -1.49 -42.55
N VAL A 697 10.07 -0.72 -41.60
CA VAL A 697 10.84 0.21 -40.75
C VAL A 697 10.53 -0.06 -39.27
N LYS A 698 11.58 -0.16 -38.46
CA LYS A 698 11.52 -0.31 -37.01
C LYS A 698 11.71 1.04 -36.34
N LEU A 699 10.66 1.49 -35.65
CA LEU A 699 10.61 2.71 -34.88
C LEU A 699 11.12 2.48 -33.43
N PRO A 700 12.03 3.31 -32.90
CA PRO A 700 12.46 3.21 -31.50
C PRO A 700 11.33 3.38 -30.48
N ARG A 701 11.58 2.97 -29.23
CA ARG A 701 10.59 2.93 -28.14
C ARG A 701 10.00 4.30 -27.82
N VAL A 702 8.68 4.45 -27.99
CA VAL A 702 7.92 5.66 -27.61
C VAL A 702 7.01 5.37 -26.43
N LEU A 703 7.10 6.18 -25.38
CA LEU A 703 6.25 6.08 -24.18
C LEU A 703 4.89 6.77 -24.41
N THR A 704 4.04 6.15 -25.23
CA THR A 704 2.64 6.56 -25.46
C THR A 704 1.75 5.33 -25.42
N THR A 705 0.60 5.43 -24.75
CA THR A 705 -0.44 4.39 -24.72
C THR A 705 -1.48 4.57 -25.83
N LYS A 706 -1.54 5.76 -26.44
CA LYS A 706 -2.40 6.05 -27.60
C LYS A 706 -1.93 5.27 -28.82
N THR A 707 -2.89 4.64 -29.51
CA THR A 707 -2.73 4.02 -30.83
C THR A 707 -2.77 5.09 -31.92
N TYR A 708 -1.87 4.97 -32.89
CA TYR A 708 -1.73 5.90 -34.01
C TYR A 708 -1.76 5.11 -35.31
N ASP A 709 -2.49 5.65 -36.29
CA ASP A 709 -2.47 5.09 -37.62
C ASP A 709 -1.24 5.61 -38.36
N TYR A 710 -0.73 4.84 -39.31
CA TYR A 710 0.44 5.24 -40.09
C TYR A 710 0.03 5.42 -41.55
N ARG A 711 0.47 6.52 -42.15
CA ARG A 711 0.43 6.78 -43.58
C ARG A 711 1.82 6.59 -44.16
N VAL A 712 1.91 5.90 -45.29
CA VAL A 712 3.17 5.74 -46.03
C VAL A 712 3.07 6.48 -47.35
N VAL A 713 3.98 7.44 -47.59
CA VAL A 713 4.06 8.19 -48.84
C VAL A 713 5.34 7.80 -49.57
N LYS A 714 5.22 7.43 -50.84
CA LYS A 714 6.29 7.01 -51.75
C LYS A 714 6.50 8.11 -52.79
N ASP A 715 7.61 8.83 -52.69
CA ASP A 715 7.87 10.11 -53.39
C ASP A 715 6.76 11.15 -53.17
N THR A 716 5.77 11.17 -54.06
CA THR A 716 4.56 12.02 -53.98
C THR A 716 3.26 11.22 -54.00
N THR A 717 3.35 9.89 -54.00
CA THR A 717 2.20 8.97 -54.03
C THR A 717 1.87 8.50 -52.63
N ASP A 718 0.71 8.87 -52.11
CA ASP A 718 0.18 8.29 -50.87
C ASP A 718 -0.21 6.82 -51.11
N LEU A 719 0.34 5.91 -50.31
CA LEU A 719 0.00 4.48 -50.32
C LEU A 719 -1.14 4.14 -49.34
N GLY A 720 -1.70 5.14 -48.67
CA GLY A 720 -2.82 5.03 -47.75
C GLY A 720 -2.40 4.95 -46.29
N ILE A 721 -3.44 4.90 -45.45
CA ILE A 721 -3.35 4.82 -43.98
C ILE A 721 -3.66 3.39 -43.55
N ARG A 722 -2.91 2.83 -42.58
CA ARG A 722 -3.27 1.57 -41.90
C ARG A 722 -3.16 1.69 -40.37
N PRO A 723 -3.98 0.94 -39.61
CA PRO A 723 -3.97 0.97 -38.15
C PRO A 723 -2.69 0.38 -37.53
N THR A 724 -2.42 0.74 -36.27
CA THR A 724 -1.22 0.32 -35.53
C THR A 724 -1.07 -1.20 -35.44
N TYR A 725 0.11 -1.74 -35.77
CA TYR A 725 0.51 -3.10 -35.39
C TYR A 725 0.71 -3.19 -33.86
N PRO A 726 0.59 -4.37 -33.23
CA PRO A 726 0.97 -4.54 -31.83
C PRO A 726 2.44 -4.16 -31.59
N ARG A 727 2.73 -3.64 -30.40
CA ARG A 727 4.10 -3.26 -29.98
C ARG A 727 4.93 -4.49 -29.64
N ASN A 728 6.23 -4.40 -29.91
CA ASN A 728 7.20 -5.39 -29.45
C ASN A 728 7.39 -5.30 -27.93
N ALA A 729 7.89 -6.38 -27.32
CA ALA A 729 8.14 -6.45 -25.86
C ALA A 729 9.22 -5.45 -25.36
N ASP A 730 10.09 -4.99 -26.25
CA ASP A 730 11.07 -3.91 -25.99
C ASP A 730 10.44 -2.49 -26.05
N GLY A 731 9.16 -2.38 -26.44
CA GLY A 731 8.41 -1.15 -26.61
C GLY A 731 8.61 -0.46 -27.98
N SER A 732 9.37 -1.06 -28.89
CA SER A 732 9.52 -0.61 -30.28
C SER A 732 8.29 -0.94 -31.13
N GLN A 733 8.20 -0.32 -32.31
CA GLN A 733 7.10 -0.52 -33.24
C GLN A 733 7.64 -0.81 -34.65
N ASP A 734 7.29 -1.97 -35.19
CA ASP A 734 7.61 -2.32 -36.58
C ASP A 734 6.43 -1.94 -37.49
N ILE A 735 6.75 -1.37 -38.66
CA ILE A 735 5.79 -0.95 -39.69
C ILE A 735 6.09 -1.71 -40.97
N ASN A 736 5.16 -2.58 -41.37
CA ASN A 736 5.30 -3.47 -42.52
C ASN A 736 4.92 -2.76 -43.83
N LEU A 737 5.90 -2.39 -44.65
CA LEU A 737 5.67 -1.66 -45.91
C LEU A 737 5.06 -2.56 -47.00
N LEU A 738 5.24 -3.89 -46.90
CA LEU A 738 4.63 -4.87 -47.81
C LEU A 738 3.11 -4.69 -47.89
N GLU A 739 2.47 -4.34 -46.79
CA GLU A 739 1.02 -4.13 -46.73
C GLU A 739 0.56 -2.85 -47.45
N TYR A 740 1.39 -1.81 -47.49
CA TYR A 740 1.10 -0.57 -48.20
C TYR A 740 1.32 -0.69 -49.71
N HIS A 741 2.16 -1.64 -50.16
CA HIS A 741 2.50 -1.80 -51.58
C HIS A 741 2.18 -3.21 -52.13
N SER A 742 0.94 -3.67 -51.88
CA SER A 742 0.35 -4.84 -52.53
C SER A 742 1.12 -6.17 -52.35
N GLY A 743 1.82 -6.33 -51.22
CA GLY A 743 2.64 -7.50 -50.91
C GLY A 743 4.11 -7.39 -51.34
N TYR A 744 4.54 -6.25 -51.89
CA TYR A 744 5.91 -5.99 -52.32
C TYR A 744 6.57 -4.89 -51.48
N GLY A 745 7.89 -4.96 -51.29
CA GLY A 745 8.64 -3.87 -50.65
C GLY A 745 8.68 -2.61 -51.53
N ILE A 746 9.02 -1.47 -50.93
CA ILE A 746 9.18 -0.21 -51.66
C ILE A 746 10.65 -0.09 -52.10
N ALA A 747 10.90 0.18 -53.37
CA ALA A 747 12.27 0.18 -53.91
C ALA A 747 13.17 1.21 -53.19
N ASP A 748 14.41 0.83 -52.86
CA ASP A 748 15.35 1.66 -52.09
C ASP A 748 15.79 2.96 -52.80
N ARG A 749 15.60 2.99 -54.12
CA ARG A 749 15.85 4.13 -55.03
C ARG A 749 14.77 5.22 -55.04
N VAL A 750 13.66 5.06 -54.31
CA VAL A 750 12.63 6.11 -54.14
C VAL A 750 12.59 6.63 -52.71
N SER A 751 12.07 7.83 -52.50
CA SER A 751 11.91 8.38 -51.16
C SER A 751 10.67 7.79 -50.47
N ILE A 752 10.78 7.50 -49.17
CA ILE A 752 9.71 6.89 -48.37
C ILE A 752 9.52 7.74 -47.12
N LYS A 753 8.31 8.23 -46.89
CA LYS A 753 7.92 8.96 -45.68
C LYS A 753 6.89 8.15 -44.93
N VAL A 754 7.12 7.99 -43.63
CA VAL A 754 6.16 7.38 -42.71
C VAL A 754 5.67 8.48 -41.77
N VAL A 755 4.37 8.70 -41.79
CA VAL A 755 3.67 9.77 -41.10
C VAL A 755 2.69 9.15 -40.11
N VAL A 756 2.75 9.55 -38.85
CA VAL A 756 1.71 9.23 -37.86
C VAL A 756 0.50 10.12 -38.10
N VAL A 757 -0.69 9.51 -38.07
CA VAL A 757 -1.99 10.19 -38.15
C VAL A 757 -2.73 9.93 -36.83
N ASP A 758 -3.23 11.00 -36.21
CA ASP A 758 -4.10 10.90 -35.04
C ASP A 758 -5.53 10.51 -35.49
N PRO A 759 -6.07 9.34 -35.11
CA PRO A 759 -7.40 8.92 -35.56
C PRO A 759 -8.55 9.77 -34.96
N VAL A 760 -8.26 10.65 -33.98
CA VAL A 760 -9.28 11.47 -33.30
C VAL A 760 -9.35 12.90 -33.84
N ASP A 761 -8.21 13.54 -34.10
CA ASP A 761 -8.16 14.93 -34.60
C ASP A 761 -7.51 15.10 -35.99
N ASN A 762 -7.16 13.99 -36.64
CA ASN A 762 -6.62 13.91 -38.00
C ASN A 762 -5.34 14.73 -38.23
N LYS A 763 -4.61 15.08 -37.15
CA LYS A 763 -3.28 15.71 -37.26
C LYS A 763 -2.25 14.69 -37.73
N GLU A 764 -1.25 15.20 -38.45
CA GLU A 764 -0.24 14.39 -39.12
C GLU A 764 1.17 14.82 -38.71
N PHE A 765 2.06 13.86 -38.49
CA PHE A 765 3.43 14.12 -38.09
C PHE A 765 4.43 13.11 -38.68
N LEU A 766 5.50 13.60 -39.32
CA LEU A 766 6.53 12.77 -39.95
C LEU A 766 7.40 12.06 -38.90
N VAL A 767 7.34 10.73 -38.86
CA VAL A 767 8.10 9.92 -37.89
C VAL A 767 9.38 9.30 -38.48
N ALA A 768 9.38 8.91 -39.76
CA ALA A 768 10.58 8.40 -40.43
C ALA A 768 10.63 8.83 -41.90
N GLU A 769 11.84 9.08 -42.41
CA GLU A 769 12.09 9.40 -43.82
C GLU A 769 13.30 8.59 -44.34
N TRP A 770 13.13 7.91 -45.47
CA TRP A 770 14.18 7.26 -46.25
C TRP A 770 14.46 8.11 -47.48
N THR A 771 15.73 8.45 -47.70
CA THR A 771 16.19 9.19 -48.89
C THR A 771 17.17 8.32 -49.69
N PRO A 772 17.00 8.18 -51.01
CA PRO A 772 17.92 7.39 -51.83
C PRO A 772 19.38 7.83 -51.66
N GLY A 773 20.22 6.91 -51.16
CA GLY A 773 21.66 7.15 -50.97
C GLY A 773 22.09 7.71 -49.61
N SER A 774 21.20 7.84 -48.61
CA SER A 774 21.52 8.39 -47.28
C SER A 774 22.25 7.43 -46.32
N GLU A 775 22.85 6.33 -46.80
CA GLU A 775 23.41 5.27 -45.96
C GLU A 775 24.62 5.74 -45.12
N SER A 776 24.59 5.43 -43.84
CA SER A 776 25.78 5.45 -42.98
C SER A 776 26.51 4.10 -43.03
N ASN A 777 27.83 4.10 -42.78
CA ASN A 777 28.64 2.87 -42.78
C ASN A 777 28.17 1.79 -41.77
N PHE A 778 27.34 2.16 -40.79
CA PHE A 778 26.78 1.25 -39.79
C PHE A 778 25.69 0.33 -40.37
N GLU A 779 24.81 0.85 -41.22
CA GLU A 779 23.65 0.11 -41.75
C GLU A 779 24.10 -1.06 -42.64
N ARG A 780 25.18 -0.88 -43.41
CA ARG A 780 25.80 -1.93 -44.24
C ARG A 780 26.38 -3.11 -43.45
N GLN A 781 26.62 -2.99 -42.15
CA GLN A 781 27.12 -4.08 -41.32
C GLN A 781 26.00 -4.94 -40.73
N ALA A 782 24.82 -4.36 -40.46
CA ALA A 782 23.67 -5.09 -39.93
C ALA A 782 23.15 -6.14 -40.94
N THR A 783 23.03 -5.77 -42.22
CA THR A 783 22.53 -6.64 -43.30
C THR A 783 23.45 -7.82 -43.67
N LYS A 784 24.65 -7.92 -43.07
CA LYS A 784 25.58 -9.05 -43.26
C LYS A 784 25.58 -10.08 -42.13
N ARG A 785 24.67 -9.95 -41.15
CA ARG A 785 24.62 -10.80 -39.94
C ARG A 785 23.24 -11.41 -39.65
N GLN A 786 22.30 -11.34 -40.59
CA GLN A 786 21.07 -12.15 -40.62
C GLN A 786 21.15 -13.15 -41.76
#